data_AF-A0A0D8FUT9-F1
#
_entry.id   AF-A0A0D8FUT9-F1
#
_cell.length_a   1.000
_cell.length_b   1.000
_cell.length_c   1.000
_cell.angle_alpha   90.00
_cell.angle_beta   90.00
_cell.angle_gamma   90.00
#
_symmetry.space_group_name_H-M   'P 1'
#
loop_
_entity.id
_entity.type
_entity.pdbx_description
1 polymer ?
#
loop_
_entity_poly.entity_id
_entity_poly.type
_entity_poly.pdbx_seq_one_letter_code
_entity_poly.pdbx_strand_id
1 'polypeptide(L)'
;MNPLDERCITTVRMLSIDQVETAQSGHPGLPLGLAPVAYTLFARLMNFDPDDPTWPNRDRFILSAGHGSALLYSLLHLFGYELPIEELRRFRQLGSRTPGHPEHGLTPGVETTTGPLGQGFATAVGMAIGEAKLRNAAGDSSINHYTFVLASDGDLMEGISHEAASLAGSLHLGHLIVGYDSNDITIDGPRHDSCTDDPVARFQSYGWQVLSISDTEDIDEIERIYREAMADMEHPSLIIAPTVIGRGSPTKQGTSKAHGAPLGADELAATKAAYGWPTEPTFLVPDEVKTYLAKLIADKQAISRVWRETYLSQPGSTKIQPGKDPLTIPEVTTTPLATRAASAAFLQSVAPELPMLIGGSADLAESTGLNVGLDAITATDFSGSVIRFGIREHAMAAVANGLALYGFTPYVSTFLVFSDYLRPSLRLSALMGLGVIYIFSHDSFAVGEDGPTHQPIEQLEGLRIIPRTNVLRPADTFETFACWKQALAERTKPTVIALTRQPLPQHPTTESIDWLATTGARIVYDDPNTSPEVVLIASGSEVSLAIDAAKILKNEDDIDARVISVPWRERFLAIDPRERDVLAPTGTPRLVLEATVGTGWYQFLSPGDRLYNVNDFGTSAPMADVAAHFGFTSTEVADAALDLVVDSYRLGHPTHLVSDLLRATEAAACATLEEIGLGDKNRADAAAVAAMREELGRLPVSATVIAGEGEKDHAPMLYVGERLGTGSIDIDLAVDPLEGTNFAATGREGAISVIAAAPAGGFKQLPGFYLEKLIVGERAAGVIDISRPLLENVKRVSRRLGLGIGETTVIILDKPRHAEAIADLRHHGVPVIEISDGDVMASLRVLRGDPNAVMLWGIGGTPEGIISAAATLALSGQMQARFAPQSPEEAKTVKARYPEYESLEFDASDLAHAGSVVVATSVTGANPLAPPRAVGDLTELESLWIQEGRLGIIRRLVP
;
A
#
# COMPACT_ATOMS: atom_id res chain seq x y z
N MET A 1 -25.84 -11.02 -52.16
CA MET A 1 -24.93 -9.94 -51.69
C MET A 1 -24.82 -8.77 -52.68
N ASN A 2 -25.03 -7.54 -52.18
CA ASN A 2 -24.74 -6.29 -52.88
C ASN A 2 -23.21 -6.09 -53.00
N PRO A 3 -22.64 -5.73 -54.17
CA PRO A 3 -21.20 -5.53 -54.33
C PRO A 3 -20.57 -4.52 -53.36
N LEU A 4 -21.33 -3.53 -52.87
CA LEU A 4 -20.84 -2.59 -51.87
C LEU A 4 -20.71 -3.20 -50.48
N ASP A 5 -21.56 -4.16 -50.11
CA ASP A 5 -21.44 -4.88 -48.83
C ASP A 5 -20.15 -5.71 -48.82
N GLU A 6 -19.88 -6.44 -49.91
CA GLU A 6 -18.64 -7.22 -50.09
C GLU A 6 -17.39 -6.32 -49.98
N ARG A 7 -17.47 -5.12 -50.59
CA ARG A 7 -16.40 -4.12 -50.52
C ARG A 7 -16.18 -3.61 -49.09
N CYS A 8 -17.26 -3.39 -48.32
CA CYS A 8 -17.16 -2.98 -46.91
C CYS A 8 -16.54 -4.09 -46.06
N ILE A 9 -16.99 -5.33 -46.21
CA ILE A 9 -16.43 -6.51 -45.49
C ILE A 9 -14.94 -6.65 -45.79
N THR A 10 -14.56 -6.54 -47.05
CA THR A 10 -13.15 -6.56 -47.46
C THR A 10 -12.38 -5.40 -46.84
N THR A 11 -12.95 -4.20 -46.78
CA THR A 11 -12.32 -3.05 -46.11
C THR A 11 -12.08 -3.33 -44.61
N VAL A 12 -13.05 -3.93 -43.91
CA VAL A 12 -12.90 -4.33 -42.50
C VAL A 12 -11.73 -5.32 -42.34
N ARG A 13 -11.67 -6.35 -43.19
CA ARG A 13 -10.57 -7.34 -43.23
C ARG A 13 -9.21 -6.65 -43.41
N MET A 14 -9.11 -5.76 -44.39
CA MET A 14 -7.85 -5.11 -44.75
C MET A 14 -7.38 -4.10 -43.68
N LEU A 15 -8.28 -3.31 -43.10
CA LEU A 15 -7.95 -2.43 -41.98
C LEU A 15 -7.48 -3.24 -40.77
N SER A 16 -8.10 -4.39 -40.50
CA SER A 16 -7.72 -5.24 -39.36
C SER A 16 -6.31 -5.82 -39.51
N ILE A 17 -5.97 -6.34 -40.69
CA ILE A 17 -4.61 -6.88 -40.92
C ILE A 17 -3.57 -5.76 -41.02
N ASP A 18 -3.90 -4.60 -41.60
CA ASP A 18 -2.98 -3.45 -41.68
C ASP A 18 -2.63 -2.91 -40.27
N GLN A 19 -3.58 -2.90 -39.33
CA GLN A 19 -3.33 -2.59 -37.92
C GLN A 19 -2.29 -3.54 -37.31
N VAL A 20 -2.51 -4.85 -37.44
CA VAL A 20 -1.65 -5.90 -36.87
C VAL A 20 -0.25 -5.86 -37.49
N GLU A 21 -0.16 -5.71 -38.81
CA GLU A 21 1.09 -5.62 -39.54
C GLU A 21 1.87 -4.36 -39.16
N THR A 22 1.22 -3.21 -39.05
CA THR A 22 1.90 -1.97 -38.65
C THR A 22 2.43 -2.05 -37.22
N ALA A 23 1.66 -2.64 -36.31
CA ALA A 23 2.07 -2.84 -34.93
C ALA A 23 3.12 -3.96 -34.75
N GLN A 24 3.32 -4.81 -35.77
CA GLN A 24 4.06 -6.08 -35.67
C GLN A 24 3.60 -6.94 -34.48
N SER A 25 2.31 -6.84 -34.14
CA SER A 25 1.70 -7.48 -32.97
C SER A 25 0.18 -7.50 -33.11
N GLY A 26 -0.46 -8.63 -32.79
CA GLY A 26 -1.92 -8.76 -32.80
C GLY A 26 -2.44 -10.03 -33.46
N HIS A 27 -3.76 -10.08 -33.66
CA HIS A 27 -4.48 -11.28 -34.06
C HIS A 27 -5.23 -11.04 -35.38
N PRO A 28 -4.68 -11.43 -36.54
CA PRO A 28 -5.31 -11.18 -37.83
C PRO A 28 -6.34 -12.25 -38.22
N GLY A 29 -6.25 -13.45 -37.63
CA GLY A 29 -7.04 -14.62 -38.02
C GLY A 29 -8.54 -14.46 -37.82
N LEU A 30 -8.97 -14.13 -36.60
CA LEU A 30 -10.39 -13.90 -36.28
C LEU A 30 -10.98 -12.75 -37.11
N PRO A 31 -10.34 -11.56 -37.21
CA PRO A 31 -10.84 -10.50 -38.08
C PRO A 31 -11.08 -10.91 -39.54
N LEU A 32 -10.20 -11.74 -40.11
CA LEU A 32 -10.37 -12.25 -41.48
C LEU A 32 -11.58 -13.18 -41.63
N GLY A 33 -11.77 -14.10 -40.69
CA GLY A 33 -12.88 -15.06 -40.71
C GLY A 33 -14.24 -14.42 -40.41
N LEU A 34 -14.29 -13.57 -39.37
CA LEU A 34 -15.54 -13.12 -38.75
C LEU A 34 -16.07 -11.77 -39.29
N ALA A 35 -15.32 -11.09 -40.17
CA ALA A 35 -15.72 -9.80 -40.74
C ALA A 35 -17.13 -9.78 -41.36
N PRO A 36 -17.60 -10.80 -42.12
CA PRO A 36 -18.96 -10.77 -42.68
C PRO A 36 -20.05 -10.76 -41.59
N VAL A 37 -19.89 -11.56 -40.54
CA VAL A 37 -20.84 -11.64 -39.43
C VAL A 37 -20.88 -10.31 -38.67
N ALA A 38 -19.71 -9.81 -38.28
CA ALA A 38 -19.61 -8.55 -37.53
C ALA A 38 -20.09 -7.34 -38.35
N TYR A 39 -19.77 -7.30 -39.65
CA TYR A 39 -20.31 -6.27 -40.55
C TYR A 39 -21.83 -6.33 -40.63
N THR A 40 -22.42 -7.52 -40.78
CA THR A 40 -23.88 -7.69 -40.87
C THR A 40 -24.58 -7.19 -39.62
N LEU A 41 -24.01 -7.46 -38.43
CA LEU A 41 -24.50 -6.93 -37.17
C LEU A 41 -24.56 -5.41 -37.17
N PHE A 42 -23.44 -4.74 -37.45
CA PHE A 42 -23.38 -3.27 -37.44
C PHE A 42 -24.22 -2.63 -38.56
N ALA A 43 -24.13 -3.15 -39.79
CA ALA A 43 -24.79 -2.57 -40.95
C ALA A 43 -26.31 -2.75 -40.91
N ARG A 44 -26.78 -3.97 -40.60
CA ARG A 44 -28.17 -4.37 -40.89
C ARG A 44 -29.05 -4.61 -39.67
N LEU A 45 -28.46 -4.94 -38.52
CA LEU A 45 -29.22 -5.43 -37.36
C LEU A 45 -29.22 -4.44 -36.20
N MET A 46 -28.04 -4.01 -35.76
CA MET A 46 -27.89 -3.19 -34.58
C MET A 46 -28.38 -1.76 -34.79
N ASN A 47 -28.95 -1.18 -33.74
CA ASN A 47 -29.28 0.22 -33.59
C ASN A 47 -28.25 0.88 -32.68
N PHE A 48 -27.50 1.85 -33.18
CA PHE A 48 -26.56 2.62 -32.39
C PHE A 48 -26.44 4.03 -32.97
N ASP A 49 -25.82 4.93 -32.22
CA ASP A 49 -25.53 6.27 -32.70
C ASP A 49 -24.04 6.54 -32.45
N PRO A 50 -23.20 6.62 -33.50
CA PRO A 50 -21.77 6.84 -33.30
C PRO A 50 -21.45 8.23 -32.73
N ASP A 51 -22.35 9.21 -32.89
CA ASP A 51 -22.21 10.55 -32.30
C ASP A 51 -22.69 10.59 -30.84
N ASP A 52 -23.46 9.58 -30.42
CA ASP A 52 -23.93 9.39 -29.05
C ASP A 52 -23.76 7.92 -28.63
N PRO A 53 -22.50 7.48 -28.41
CA PRO A 53 -22.19 6.10 -28.02
C PRO A 53 -22.76 5.75 -26.64
N THR A 54 -23.32 6.73 -25.92
CA THR A 54 -23.97 6.57 -24.61
C THR A 54 -25.48 6.45 -24.68
N TRP A 55 -26.09 6.51 -25.88
CA TRP A 55 -27.53 6.39 -26.07
C TRP A 55 -28.09 5.18 -25.29
N PRO A 56 -28.99 5.38 -24.30
CA PRO A 56 -29.42 4.30 -23.42
C PRO A 56 -30.06 3.10 -24.12
N ASN A 57 -30.78 3.32 -25.23
CA ASN A 57 -31.47 2.28 -25.97
C ASN A 57 -30.72 1.78 -27.23
N ARG A 58 -29.41 2.03 -27.32
CA ARG A 58 -28.59 1.38 -28.37
C ARG A 58 -28.54 -0.12 -28.14
N ASP A 59 -28.42 -0.93 -29.19
CA ASP A 59 -28.02 -2.31 -29.03
C ASP A 59 -26.58 -2.37 -28.50
N ARG A 60 -26.32 -3.28 -27.56
CA ARG A 60 -24.98 -3.45 -26.98
C ARG A 60 -24.20 -4.46 -27.81
N PHE A 61 -22.94 -4.19 -28.11
CA PHE A 61 -22.05 -5.13 -28.77
C PHE A 61 -20.83 -5.44 -27.93
N ILE A 62 -20.61 -6.73 -27.66
CA ILE A 62 -19.51 -7.22 -26.84
C ILE A 62 -18.70 -8.21 -27.67
N LEU A 63 -17.44 -7.87 -27.90
CA LEU A 63 -16.46 -8.81 -28.43
C LEU A 63 -15.85 -9.60 -27.27
N SER A 64 -16.45 -10.73 -26.90
CA SER A 64 -15.94 -11.60 -25.82
C SER A 64 -14.57 -12.17 -26.18
N ALA A 65 -14.41 -12.56 -27.45
CA ALA A 65 -13.14 -12.90 -28.07
C ALA A 65 -12.27 -11.64 -28.28
N GLY A 66 -11.92 -10.95 -27.19
CA GLY A 66 -11.30 -9.62 -27.20
C GLY A 66 -9.96 -9.55 -27.95
N HIS A 67 -9.31 -10.68 -28.18
CA HIS A 67 -8.10 -10.74 -28.99
C HIS A 67 -8.35 -10.28 -30.43
N GLY A 68 -9.58 -10.40 -30.94
CA GLY A 68 -10.05 -9.87 -32.23
C GLY A 68 -10.24 -8.34 -32.26
N SER A 69 -9.65 -7.59 -31.33
CA SER A 69 -9.83 -6.14 -31.17
C SER A 69 -9.68 -5.32 -32.45
N ALA A 70 -8.76 -5.68 -33.36
CA ALA A 70 -8.57 -5.01 -34.65
C ALA A 70 -9.85 -5.01 -35.52
N LEU A 71 -10.67 -6.07 -35.43
CA LEU A 71 -11.98 -6.15 -36.09
C LEU A 71 -12.93 -5.08 -35.53
N LEU A 72 -13.05 -5.00 -34.20
CA LEU A 72 -13.92 -4.04 -33.54
C LEU A 72 -13.48 -2.61 -33.84
N TYR A 73 -12.19 -2.30 -33.77
CA TYR A 73 -11.71 -0.94 -34.08
C TYR A 73 -11.91 -0.56 -35.54
N SER A 74 -11.75 -1.51 -36.47
CA SER A 74 -12.08 -1.28 -37.88
C SER A 74 -13.56 -0.93 -38.06
N LEU A 75 -14.45 -1.66 -37.37
CA LEU A 75 -15.90 -1.39 -37.42
C LEU A 75 -16.23 -0.03 -36.80
N LEU A 76 -15.72 0.26 -35.61
CA LEU A 76 -15.95 1.55 -34.93
C LEU A 76 -15.50 2.74 -35.79
N HIS A 77 -14.31 2.64 -36.39
CA HIS A 77 -13.81 3.64 -37.34
C HIS A 77 -14.74 3.81 -38.55
N LEU A 78 -15.10 2.70 -39.21
CA LEU A 78 -15.90 2.71 -40.44
C LEU A 78 -17.35 3.18 -40.20
N PHE A 79 -17.92 2.87 -39.04
CA PHE A 79 -19.25 3.29 -38.64
C PHE A 79 -19.28 4.66 -37.93
N GLY A 80 -18.19 5.42 -38.01
CA GLY A 80 -18.17 6.85 -37.69
C GLY A 80 -18.06 7.19 -36.21
N TYR A 81 -17.75 6.23 -35.34
CA TYR A 81 -17.38 6.56 -33.96
C TYR A 81 -16.16 7.49 -33.96
N GLU A 82 -15.94 8.21 -32.87
CA GLU A 82 -14.81 9.12 -32.69
C GLU A 82 -13.47 8.36 -32.53
N LEU A 83 -13.10 7.58 -33.55
CA LEU A 83 -11.90 6.76 -33.64
C LEU A 83 -11.29 6.96 -35.04
N PRO A 84 -10.46 8.00 -35.24
CA PRO A 84 -9.90 8.32 -36.54
C PRO A 84 -8.92 7.25 -37.02
N ILE A 85 -8.65 7.21 -38.33
CA ILE A 85 -7.78 6.20 -38.95
C ILE A 85 -6.35 6.23 -38.38
N GLU A 86 -5.90 7.38 -37.88
CA GLU A 86 -4.63 7.58 -37.19
C GLU A 86 -4.51 6.73 -35.91
N GLU A 87 -5.63 6.50 -35.21
CA GLU A 87 -5.63 5.62 -34.04
C GLU A 87 -5.52 4.15 -34.46
N LEU A 88 -6.08 3.75 -35.61
CA LEU A 88 -5.83 2.39 -36.14
C LEU A 88 -4.35 2.19 -36.49
N ARG A 89 -3.69 3.20 -37.08
CA ARG A 89 -2.23 3.14 -37.35
C ARG A 89 -1.39 3.03 -36.07
N ARG A 90 -1.95 3.42 -34.92
CA ARG A 90 -1.33 3.35 -33.60
C ARG A 90 -1.80 2.14 -32.77
N PHE A 91 -2.41 1.13 -33.40
CA PHE A 91 -2.82 -0.09 -32.72
C PHE A 91 -1.68 -0.67 -31.86
N ARG A 92 -2.01 -1.01 -30.60
CA ARG A 92 -1.08 -1.54 -29.58
C ARG A 92 0.11 -0.62 -29.23
N GLN A 93 0.07 0.65 -29.62
CA GLN A 93 1.10 1.61 -29.25
C GLN A 93 0.75 2.33 -27.95
N LEU A 94 1.78 2.76 -27.21
CA LEU A 94 1.63 3.50 -25.96
C LEU A 94 0.76 4.76 -26.18
N GLY A 95 -0.25 4.93 -25.33
CA GLY A 95 -1.17 6.07 -25.37
C GLY A 95 -2.08 6.13 -26.60
N SER A 96 -2.29 5.01 -27.29
CA SER A 96 -3.34 4.88 -28.32
C SER A 96 -4.70 4.59 -27.71
N ARG A 97 -5.76 4.88 -28.46
CA ARG A 97 -7.16 4.49 -28.18
C ARG A 97 -7.51 3.12 -28.79
N THR A 98 -6.51 2.37 -29.24
CA THR A 98 -6.63 1.05 -29.89
C THR A 98 -5.70 0.04 -29.22
N PRO A 99 -5.90 -0.24 -27.93
CA PRO A 99 -5.09 -1.20 -27.16
C PRO A 99 -5.17 -2.63 -27.72
N GLY A 100 -4.34 -3.53 -27.21
CA GLY A 100 -4.28 -4.90 -27.72
C GLY A 100 -5.55 -5.73 -27.54
N HIS A 101 -6.37 -5.38 -26.55
CA HIS A 101 -7.70 -5.90 -26.27
C HIS A 101 -8.63 -4.71 -25.93
N PRO A 102 -9.95 -4.77 -26.18
CA PRO A 102 -10.85 -3.64 -25.96
C PRO A 102 -10.84 -3.21 -24.50
N GLU A 103 -10.74 -1.90 -24.26
CA GLU A 103 -10.77 -1.30 -22.92
C GLU A 103 -11.92 -0.29 -22.82
N HIS A 104 -12.85 -0.55 -21.90
CA HIS A 104 -13.94 0.37 -21.57
C HIS A 104 -13.38 1.69 -21.03
N GLY A 105 -13.99 2.80 -21.43
CA GLY A 105 -13.58 4.15 -21.05
C GLY A 105 -12.40 4.71 -21.85
N LEU A 106 -11.67 3.89 -22.61
CA LEU A 106 -10.56 4.31 -23.46
C LEU A 106 -10.98 4.51 -24.93
N THR A 107 -11.72 3.56 -25.49
CA THR A 107 -12.15 3.56 -26.89
C THR A 107 -13.67 3.80 -26.99
N PRO A 108 -14.15 4.83 -27.73
CA PRO A 108 -15.58 5.04 -27.93
C PRO A 108 -16.25 3.83 -28.59
N GLY A 109 -17.42 3.44 -28.09
CA GLY A 109 -18.17 2.28 -28.59
C GLY A 109 -17.68 0.92 -28.08
N VAL A 110 -16.65 0.88 -27.23
CA VAL A 110 -16.30 -0.33 -26.47
C VAL A 110 -17.17 -0.40 -25.20
N GLU A 111 -18.10 -1.35 -25.19
CA GLU A 111 -19.08 -1.52 -24.10
C GLU A 111 -18.46 -2.03 -22.80
N THR A 112 -17.47 -2.92 -22.89
CA THR A 112 -16.81 -3.54 -21.73
C THR A 112 -15.36 -3.90 -22.07
N THR A 113 -14.49 -3.94 -21.05
CA THR A 113 -13.13 -4.45 -21.21
C THR A 113 -13.16 -5.97 -21.34
N THR A 114 -12.65 -6.50 -22.45
CA THR A 114 -12.51 -7.95 -22.69
C THR A 114 -11.05 -8.32 -22.92
N GLY A 115 -10.76 -9.61 -23.03
CA GLY A 115 -9.39 -10.13 -23.15
C GLY A 115 -9.24 -11.43 -22.37
N PRO A 116 -9.47 -11.43 -21.04
CA PRO A 116 -9.72 -12.67 -20.31
C PRO A 116 -10.99 -13.32 -20.86
N LEU A 117 -10.86 -14.52 -21.42
CA LEU A 117 -11.92 -15.20 -22.18
C LEU A 117 -13.12 -15.54 -21.26
N GLY A 118 -14.32 -15.62 -21.86
CA GLY A 118 -15.58 -15.90 -21.16
C GLY A 118 -16.16 -14.72 -20.36
N GLN A 119 -15.34 -13.77 -19.93
CA GLN A 119 -15.79 -12.60 -19.15
C GLN A 119 -16.74 -11.69 -19.94
N GLY A 120 -16.49 -11.50 -21.24
CA GLY A 120 -17.34 -10.68 -22.11
C GLY A 120 -18.75 -11.27 -22.22
N PHE A 121 -18.85 -12.58 -22.46
CA PHE A 121 -20.12 -13.31 -22.41
C PHE A 121 -20.83 -13.10 -21.08
N ALA A 122 -20.16 -13.37 -19.95
CA ALA A 122 -20.81 -13.30 -18.64
C ALA A 122 -21.24 -11.86 -18.27
N THR A 123 -20.46 -10.86 -18.69
CA THR A 123 -20.81 -9.44 -18.55
C THR A 123 -22.05 -9.08 -19.38
N ALA A 124 -22.18 -9.64 -20.58
CA ALA A 124 -23.35 -9.46 -21.44
C ALA A 124 -24.65 -9.91 -20.77
N VAL A 125 -24.61 -11.01 -20.01
CA VAL A 125 -25.76 -11.47 -19.21
C VAL A 125 -26.20 -10.40 -18.21
N GLY A 126 -25.27 -9.70 -17.57
CA GLY A 126 -25.60 -8.56 -16.69
C GLY A 126 -26.22 -7.37 -17.41
N MET A 127 -25.73 -7.03 -18.60
CA MET A 127 -26.36 -5.98 -19.42
C MET A 127 -27.78 -6.38 -19.86
N ALA A 128 -28.00 -7.64 -20.24
CA ALA A 128 -29.31 -8.15 -20.61
C ALA A 128 -30.30 -8.17 -19.43
N ILE A 129 -29.85 -8.51 -18.22
CA ILE A 129 -30.67 -8.37 -16.99
C ILE A 129 -31.03 -6.91 -16.74
N GLY A 130 -30.06 -5.99 -16.90
CA GLY A 130 -30.27 -4.56 -16.74
C GLY A 130 -31.33 -4.01 -17.70
N GLU A 131 -31.26 -4.42 -18.97
CA GLU A 131 -32.27 -4.11 -19.99
C GLU A 131 -33.65 -4.65 -19.60
N ALA A 132 -33.74 -5.95 -19.28
CA ALA A 132 -35.01 -6.59 -18.95
C ALA A 132 -35.69 -5.93 -17.74
N LYS A 133 -34.90 -5.50 -16.76
CA LYS A 133 -35.39 -4.75 -15.60
C LYS A 133 -35.94 -3.37 -15.96
N LEU A 134 -35.22 -2.58 -16.75
CA LEU A 134 -35.71 -1.26 -17.15
C LEU A 134 -36.91 -1.35 -18.10
N ARG A 135 -36.92 -2.34 -19.00
CA ARG A 135 -38.05 -2.63 -19.89
C ARG A 135 -39.29 -3.05 -19.11
N ASN A 136 -39.15 -3.91 -18.10
CA ASN A 136 -40.25 -4.28 -17.20
C ASN A 136 -40.86 -3.06 -16.49
N ALA A 137 -40.02 -2.11 -16.04
CA ALA A 137 -40.48 -0.92 -15.35
C ALA A 137 -41.10 0.16 -16.27
N ALA A 138 -40.53 0.37 -17.46
CA ALA A 138 -40.90 1.47 -18.36
C ALA A 138 -41.77 1.06 -19.57
N GLY A 139 -41.88 -0.23 -19.84
CA GLY A 139 -42.52 -0.78 -21.04
C GLY A 139 -41.65 -0.70 -22.30
N ASP A 140 -42.06 -1.43 -23.34
CA ASP A 140 -41.29 -1.62 -24.59
C ASP A 140 -41.09 -0.33 -25.42
N SER A 141 -41.80 0.75 -25.12
CA SER A 141 -41.68 2.04 -25.81
C SER A 141 -40.55 2.94 -25.29
N SER A 142 -39.78 2.48 -24.31
CA SER A 142 -38.72 3.23 -23.64
C SER A 142 -37.37 2.53 -23.77
N ILE A 143 -37.17 1.42 -23.05
CA ILE A 143 -35.98 0.58 -23.14
C ILE A 143 -36.42 -0.76 -23.73
N ASN A 144 -35.88 -1.07 -24.90
CA ASN A 144 -36.09 -2.30 -25.65
C ASN A 144 -34.97 -2.39 -26.68
N HIS A 145 -33.91 -3.10 -26.31
CA HIS A 145 -32.74 -3.29 -27.16
C HIS A 145 -32.11 -4.65 -26.91
N TYR A 146 -31.29 -5.11 -27.86
CA TYR A 146 -30.59 -6.38 -27.80
C TYR A 146 -29.18 -6.21 -27.23
N THR A 147 -28.61 -7.32 -26.77
CA THR A 147 -27.20 -7.46 -26.42
C THR A 147 -26.59 -8.54 -27.31
N PHE A 148 -25.72 -8.13 -28.21
CA PHE A 148 -25.00 -9.00 -29.13
C PHE A 148 -23.60 -9.31 -28.62
N VAL A 149 -23.23 -10.59 -28.64
CA VAL A 149 -21.90 -11.06 -28.26
C VAL A 149 -21.27 -11.80 -29.42
N LEU A 150 -19.98 -11.55 -29.68
CA LEU A 150 -19.16 -12.46 -30.49
C LEU A 150 -18.18 -13.20 -29.58
N ALA A 151 -18.36 -14.51 -29.48
CA ALA A 151 -17.57 -15.43 -28.67
C ALA A 151 -16.79 -16.40 -29.56
N SER A 152 -15.70 -16.94 -29.02
CA SER A 152 -14.81 -17.90 -29.67
C SER A 152 -14.86 -19.26 -28.98
N ASP A 153 -14.15 -20.25 -29.53
CA ASP A 153 -13.91 -21.52 -28.86
C ASP A 153 -13.37 -21.33 -27.43
N GLY A 154 -12.40 -20.42 -27.25
CA GLY A 154 -11.81 -20.13 -25.95
C GLY A 154 -12.81 -19.58 -24.93
N ASP A 155 -13.76 -18.74 -25.36
CA ASP A 155 -14.83 -18.25 -24.48
C ASP A 155 -15.74 -19.39 -24.01
N LEU A 156 -16.02 -20.35 -24.89
CA LEU A 156 -16.92 -21.48 -24.61
C LEU A 156 -16.25 -22.66 -23.89
N MET A 157 -14.92 -22.64 -23.75
CA MET A 157 -14.16 -23.58 -22.91
C MET A 157 -14.06 -23.10 -21.46
N GLU A 158 -14.17 -21.80 -21.22
CA GLU A 158 -14.05 -21.22 -19.87
C GLU A 158 -15.28 -21.55 -19.01
N GLY A 159 -15.01 -22.00 -17.78
CA GLY A 159 -16.04 -22.40 -16.81
C GLY A 159 -17.10 -21.31 -16.57
N ILE A 160 -16.67 -20.04 -16.56
CA ILE A 160 -17.56 -18.88 -16.38
C ILE A 160 -18.66 -18.79 -17.42
N SER A 161 -18.44 -19.22 -18.67
CA SER A 161 -19.46 -19.19 -19.71
C SER A 161 -20.60 -20.18 -19.42
N HIS A 162 -20.30 -21.31 -18.77
CA HIS A 162 -21.30 -22.29 -18.37
C HIS A 162 -22.19 -21.76 -17.27
N GLU A 163 -21.56 -21.15 -16.26
CA GLU A 163 -22.26 -20.48 -15.16
C GLU A 163 -23.22 -19.41 -15.71
N ALA A 164 -22.70 -18.51 -16.56
CA ALA A 164 -23.46 -17.42 -17.14
C ALA A 164 -24.56 -17.90 -18.09
N ALA A 165 -24.28 -18.89 -18.96
CA ALA A 165 -25.27 -19.46 -19.88
C ALA A 165 -26.40 -20.16 -19.13
N SER A 166 -26.06 -20.91 -18.08
CA SER A 166 -27.05 -21.57 -17.22
C SER A 166 -27.95 -20.56 -16.51
N LEU A 167 -27.40 -19.45 -16.00
CA LEU A 167 -28.19 -18.38 -15.39
C LEU A 167 -29.09 -17.68 -16.42
N ALA A 168 -28.55 -17.27 -17.56
CA ALA A 168 -29.28 -16.57 -18.62
C ALA A 168 -30.45 -17.39 -19.17
N GLY A 169 -30.25 -18.69 -19.37
CA GLY A 169 -31.31 -19.61 -19.78
C GLY A 169 -32.42 -19.72 -18.73
N SER A 170 -32.06 -19.83 -17.45
CA SER A 170 -33.04 -19.87 -16.35
C SER A 170 -33.85 -18.57 -16.18
N LEU A 171 -33.31 -17.44 -16.65
CA LEU A 171 -33.95 -16.13 -16.61
C LEU A 171 -34.67 -15.75 -17.90
N HIS A 172 -34.68 -16.62 -18.92
CA HIS A 172 -35.40 -16.38 -20.18
C HIS A 172 -34.97 -15.08 -20.88
N LEU A 173 -33.66 -14.80 -20.95
CA LEU A 173 -33.13 -13.55 -21.50
C LEU A 173 -33.15 -13.50 -23.04
N GLY A 174 -34.33 -13.42 -23.66
CA GLY A 174 -34.51 -13.43 -25.12
C GLY A 174 -33.80 -12.33 -25.91
N HIS A 175 -33.42 -11.22 -25.26
CA HIS A 175 -32.66 -10.14 -25.90
C HIS A 175 -31.14 -10.38 -25.92
N LEU A 176 -30.65 -11.51 -25.38
CA LEU A 176 -29.25 -11.89 -25.41
C LEU A 176 -28.97 -12.83 -26.60
N ILE A 177 -28.11 -12.39 -27.51
CA ILE A 177 -27.76 -13.14 -28.72
C ILE A 177 -26.25 -13.29 -28.79
N VAL A 178 -25.77 -14.54 -28.74
CA VAL A 178 -24.35 -14.89 -28.80
C VAL A 178 -24.05 -15.54 -30.15
N GLY A 179 -23.28 -14.84 -30.99
CA GLY A 179 -22.62 -15.43 -32.15
C GLY A 179 -21.34 -16.14 -31.71
N TYR A 180 -21.23 -17.42 -32.03
CA TYR A 180 -20.08 -18.25 -31.72
C TYR A 180 -19.28 -18.54 -32.99
N ASP A 181 -18.08 -17.96 -33.07
CA ASP A 181 -17.10 -18.23 -34.10
C ASP A 181 -16.53 -19.65 -33.92
N SER A 182 -17.13 -20.61 -34.62
CA SER A 182 -16.81 -22.02 -34.57
C SER A 182 -15.83 -22.38 -35.69
N ASN A 183 -14.57 -21.97 -35.54
CA ASN A 183 -13.56 -22.09 -36.60
C ASN A 183 -12.61 -23.30 -36.46
N ASP A 184 -12.83 -24.14 -35.44
CA ASP A 184 -12.08 -25.37 -35.12
C ASP A 184 -10.59 -25.15 -34.80
N ILE A 185 -10.20 -23.93 -34.40
CA ILE A 185 -8.81 -23.57 -34.11
C ILE A 185 -8.67 -22.82 -32.77
N THR A 186 -7.71 -23.25 -31.96
CA THR A 186 -7.21 -22.55 -30.78
C THR A 186 -5.75 -22.13 -30.96
N ILE A 187 -5.12 -21.55 -29.94
CA ILE A 187 -3.70 -21.17 -29.98
C ILE A 187 -2.81 -22.39 -30.25
N ASP A 188 -3.07 -23.52 -29.60
CA ASP A 188 -2.21 -24.69 -29.66
C ASP A 188 -2.45 -25.58 -30.89
N GLY A 189 -3.52 -25.33 -31.66
CA GLY A 189 -3.85 -26.14 -32.83
C GLY A 189 -5.35 -26.33 -33.03
N PRO A 190 -5.75 -27.40 -33.72
CA PRO A 190 -7.16 -27.78 -33.85
C PRO A 190 -7.89 -27.85 -32.50
N ARG A 191 -9.12 -27.33 -32.44
CA ARG A 191 -9.92 -27.30 -31.21
C ARG A 191 -10.12 -28.70 -30.63
N HIS A 192 -10.37 -29.69 -31.49
CA HIS A 192 -10.61 -31.07 -31.06
C HIS A 192 -9.42 -31.75 -30.35
N ASP A 193 -8.22 -31.16 -30.36
CA ASP A 193 -7.09 -31.66 -29.58
C ASP A 193 -7.27 -31.44 -28.07
N SER A 194 -8.05 -30.43 -27.67
CA SER A 194 -8.26 -30.06 -26.24
C SER A 194 -9.73 -29.97 -25.83
N CYS A 195 -10.67 -29.87 -26.78
CA CYS A 195 -12.09 -29.71 -26.50
C CYS A 195 -12.95 -30.36 -27.59
N THR A 196 -13.69 -31.42 -27.22
CA THR A 196 -14.54 -32.20 -28.13
C THR A 196 -16.01 -32.22 -27.69
N ASP A 197 -16.43 -31.27 -26.86
CA ASP A 197 -17.80 -31.20 -26.39
C ASP A 197 -18.76 -30.71 -27.48
N ASP A 198 -20.04 -31.04 -27.31
CA ASP A 198 -21.10 -30.63 -28.24
C ASP A 198 -21.72 -29.30 -27.76
N PRO A 199 -21.36 -28.16 -28.36
CA PRO A 199 -21.92 -26.86 -27.96
C PRO A 199 -23.43 -26.77 -28.22
N VAL A 200 -23.96 -27.48 -29.22
CA VAL A 200 -25.40 -27.47 -29.53
C VAL A 200 -26.16 -28.13 -28.40
N ALA A 201 -25.85 -29.38 -28.09
CA ALA A 201 -26.53 -30.13 -27.03
C ALA A 201 -26.36 -29.45 -25.67
N ARG A 202 -25.18 -28.90 -25.40
CA ARG A 202 -24.88 -28.18 -24.16
C ARG A 202 -25.76 -26.95 -23.98
N PHE A 203 -25.84 -26.06 -24.97
CA PHE A 203 -26.67 -24.85 -24.86
C PHE A 203 -28.16 -25.14 -24.86
N GLN A 204 -28.62 -26.13 -25.64
CA GLN A 204 -30.01 -26.61 -25.56
C GLN A 204 -30.35 -27.09 -24.14
N SER A 205 -29.43 -27.77 -23.45
CA SER A 205 -29.64 -28.20 -22.07
C SER A 205 -29.77 -27.06 -21.07
N TYR A 206 -29.22 -25.87 -21.38
CA TYR A 206 -29.39 -24.66 -20.59
C TYR A 206 -30.71 -23.92 -20.88
N GLY A 207 -31.49 -24.35 -21.86
CA GLY A 207 -32.73 -23.68 -22.28
C GLY A 207 -32.49 -22.56 -23.30
N TRP A 208 -31.44 -22.65 -24.12
CA TRP A 208 -31.15 -21.67 -25.17
C TRP A 208 -31.74 -22.10 -26.52
N GLN A 209 -32.12 -21.11 -27.33
CA GLN A 209 -32.29 -21.31 -28.76
C GLN A 209 -30.91 -21.53 -29.39
N VAL A 210 -30.73 -22.57 -30.20
CA VAL A 210 -29.48 -22.82 -30.90
C VAL A 210 -29.73 -22.85 -32.40
N LEU A 211 -29.11 -21.92 -33.12
CA LEU A 211 -29.18 -21.79 -34.57
C LEU A 211 -27.78 -21.98 -35.18
N SER A 212 -27.71 -22.22 -36.48
CA SER A 212 -26.44 -22.30 -37.21
C SER A 212 -26.56 -21.59 -38.54
N ILE A 213 -25.47 -20.92 -38.93
CA ILE A 213 -25.29 -20.34 -40.26
C ILE A 213 -24.63 -21.39 -41.15
N SER A 214 -25.10 -21.55 -42.39
CA SER A 214 -24.54 -22.51 -43.34
C SER A 214 -23.38 -21.93 -44.13
N ASP A 215 -23.52 -20.70 -44.63
CA ASP A 215 -22.46 -19.94 -45.30
C ASP A 215 -22.20 -18.61 -44.58
N THR A 216 -21.09 -18.52 -43.86
CA THR A 216 -20.71 -17.32 -43.12
C THR A 216 -20.18 -16.19 -44.01
N GLU A 217 -20.14 -16.35 -45.34
CA GLU A 217 -19.97 -15.22 -46.26
C GLU A 217 -21.32 -14.73 -46.81
N ASP A 218 -22.43 -15.45 -46.69
CA ASP A 218 -23.73 -14.98 -47.16
C ASP A 218 -24.40 -14.08 -46.10
N ILE A 219 -24.21 -12.77 -46.23
CA ILE A 219 -24.80 -11.78 -45.31
C ILE A 219 -26.34 -11.80 -45.29
N ASP A 220 -27.00 -12.25 -46.37
CA ASP A 220 -28.45 -12.35 -46.40
C ASP A 220 -28.91 -13.55 -45.55
N GLU A 221 -28.14 -14.66 -45.53
CA GLU A 221 -28.35 -15.78 -44.60
C GLU A 221 -28.03 -15.39 -43.15
N ILE A 222 -26.89 -14.72 -42.92
CA ILE A 222 -26.50 -14.24 -41.58
C ILE A 222 -27.61 -13.36 -41.00
N GLU A 223 -28.08 -12.36 -41.75
CA GLU A 223 -29.15 -11.47 -41.30
C GLU A 223 -30.42 -12.27 -40.97
N ARG A 224 -30.81 -13.21 -41.82
CA ARG A 224 -32.01 -14.04 -41.60
C ARG A 224 -31.91 -14.84 -40.31
N ILE A 225 -30.78 -15.50 -40.05
CA ILE A 225 -30.57 -16.30 -38.83
C ILE A 225 -30.58 -15.43 -37.58
N TYR A 226 -29.91 -14.28 -37.62
CA TYR A 226 -29.95 -13.36 -36.48
C TYR A 226 -31.35 -12.76 -36.26
N ARG A 227 -32.12 -12.47 -37.30
CA ARG A 227 -33.52 -12.04 -37.15
C ARG A 227 -34.43 -13.16 -36.61
N GLU A 228 -34.13 -14.41 -36.93
CA GLU A 228 -34.81 -15.58 -36.35
C GLU A 228 -34.51 -15.69 -34.84
N ALA A 229 -33.27 -15.43 -34.42
CA ALA A 229 -32.92 -15.33 -33.01
C ALA A 229 -33.63 -14.17 -32.30
N MET A 230 -33.61 -12.98 -32.90
CA MET A 230 -34.31 -11.80 -32.36
C MET A 230 -35.82 -11.99 -32.24
N ALA A 231 -36.42 -12.93 -32.97
CA ALA A 231 -37.86 -13.20 -32.88
C ALA A 231 -38.23 -14.10 -31.68
N ASP A 232 -37.27 -14.83 -31.09
CA ASP A 232 -37.48 -15.62 -29.89
C ASP A 232 -37.20 -14.78 -28.64
N MET A 233 -38.27 -14.29 -28.04
CA MET A 233 -38.21 -13.41 -26.88
C MET A 233 -38.17 -14.18 -25.56
N GLU A 234 -38.33 -15.51 -25.60
CA GLU A 234 -38.43 -16.38 -24.43
C GLU A 234 -37.09 -17.04 -24.09
N HIS A 235 -36.19 -17.19 -25.07
CA HIS A 235 -34.92 -17.89 -24.88
C HIS A 235 -33.73 -17.05 -25.35
N PRO A 236 -32.63 -16.98 -24.57
CA PRO A 236 -31.37 -16.47 -25.10
C PRO A 236 -30.90 -17.36 -26.26
N SER A 237 -30.20 -16.76 -27.22
CA SER A 237 -29.86 -17.42 -28.48
C SER A 237 -28.35 -17.62 -28.67
N LEU A 238 -27.94 -18.83 -29.03
CA LEU A 238 -26.60 -19.16 -29.52
C LEU A 238 -26.67 -19.39 -31.04
N ILE A 239 -25.91 -18.63 -31.79
CA ILE A 239 -25.79 -18.78 -33.25
C ILE A 239 -24.40 -19.30 -33.56
N ILE A 240 -24.32 -20.54 -34.06
CA ILE A 240 -23.07 -21.16 -34.49
C ILE A 240 -22.70 -20.62 -35.88
N ALA A 241 -21.52 -20.05 -35.99
CA ALA A 241 -20.95 -19.53 -37.23
C ALA A 241 -19.70 -20.36 -37.59
N PRO A 242 -19.81 -21.37 -38.48
CA PRO A 242 -18.67 -22.14 -38.94
C PRO A 242 -17.78 -21.28 -39.87
N THR A 243 -16.76 -20.62 -39.33
CA THR A 243 -15.84 -19.78 -40.13
C THR A 243 -14.51 -20.47 -40.42
N VAL A 244 -13.70 -19.85 -41.28
CA VAL A 244 -12.30 -20.25 -41.50
C VAL A 244 -11.40 -19.15 -40.92
N ILE A 245 -10.63 -19.47 -39.88
CA ILE A 245 -9.68 -18.53 -39.30
C ILE A 245 -8.66 -18.08 -40.38
N GLY A 246 -8.35 -16.79 -40.43
CA GLY A 246 -7.37 -16.27 -41.40
C GLY A 246 -7.80 -16.40 -42.85
N ARG A 247 -9.10 -16.51 -43.14
CA ARG A 247 -9.65 -16.67 -44.49
C ARG A 247 -8.96 -15.76 -45.51
N GLY A 248 -8.63 -16.34 -46.66
CA GLY A 248 -7.95 -15.63 -47.75
C GLY A 248 -6.44 -15.52 -47.60
N SER A 249 -5.87 -15.90 -46.44
CA SER A 249 -4.42 -16.03 -46.24
C SER A 249 -3.94 -17.39 -46.80
N PRO A 250 -3.26 -17.42 -47.96
CA PRO A 250 -3.07 -18.68 -48.71
C PRO A 250 -2.35 -19.79 -47.96
N THR A 251 -1.39 -19.46 -47.08
CA THR A 251 -0.58 -20.44 -46.33
C THR A 251 -0.95 -20.55 -44.85
N LYS A 252 -1.72 -19.59 -44.31
CA LYS A 252 -2.08 -19.56 -42.89
C LYS A 252 -3.56 -19.81 -42.59
N GLN A 253 -4.48 -19.65 -43.54
CA GLN A 253 -5.92 -19.86 -43.28
C GLN A 253 -6.21 -21.28 -42.77
N GLY A 254 -7.14 -21.42 -41.84
CA GLY A 254 -7.51 -22.71 -41.24
C GLY A 254 -6.44 -23.30 -40.32
N THR A 255 -5.46 -22.50 -39.86
CA THR A 255 -4.39 -22.97 -38.97
C THR A 255 -4.18 -22.01 -37.81
N SER A 256 -3.65 -22.52 -36.69
CA SER A 256 -3.29 -21.70 -35.52
C SER A 256 -2.23 -20.63 -35.83
N LYS A 257 -1.48 -20.75 -36.94
CA LYS A 257 -0.52 -19.74 -37.40
C LYS A 257 -1.14 -18.40 -37.77
N ALA A 258 -2.45 -18.37 -38.04
CA ALA A 258 -3.19 -17.12 -38.28
C ALA A 258 -3.69 -16.47 -36.98
N HIS A 259 -3.61 -17.15 -35.83
CA HIS A 259 -4.27 -16.70 -34.60
C HIS A 259 -3.63 -15.44 -34.00
N GLY A 260 -2.37 -15.51 -33.54
CA GLY A 260 -1.78 -14.50 -32.65
C GLY A 260 -0.48 -13.84 -33.11
N ALA A 261 -0.18 -13.91 -34.41
CA ALA A 261 0.98 -13.25 -34.99
C ALA A 261 0.61 -12.52 -36.29
N PRO A 262 1.34 -11.45 -36.65
CA PRO A 262 1.25 -10.87 -37.99
C PRO A 262 1.37 -11.93 -39.09
N LEU A 263 0.69 -11.70 -40.21
CA LEU A 263 0.82 -12.51 -41.43
C LEU A 263 2.26 -12.43 -41.96
N GLY A 264 2.88 -11.25 -41.92
CA GLY A 264 4.19 -10.98 -42.49
C GLY A 264 4.09 -10.59 -43.97
N ALA A 265 5.10 -9.88 -44.47
CA ALA A 265 5.03 -9.14 -45.75
C ALA A 265 4.55 -9.97 -46.96
N ASP A 266 5.10 -11.17 -47.15
CA ASP A 266 4.76 -12.03 -48.31
C ASP A 266 3.32 -12.54 -48.22
N GLU A 267 2.91 -13.03 -47.04
CA GLU A 267 1.57 -13.55 -46.80
C GLU A 267 0.54 -12.41 -46.83
N LEU A 268 0.87 -11.23 -46.30
CA LEU A 268 0.04 -10.03 -46.38
C LEU A 268 -0.22 -9.63 -47.84
N ALA A 269 0.84 -9.56 -48.66
CA ALA A 269 0.71 -9.23 -50.08
C ALA A 269 -0.14 -10.26 -50.82
N ALA A 270 0.06 -11.55 -50.54
CA ALA A 270 -0.72 -12.63 -51.12
C ALA A 270 -2.19 -12.59 -50.67
N THR A 271 -2.45 -12.28 -49.40
CA THR A 271 -3.80 -12.11 -48.84
C THR A 271 -4.51 -10.94 -49.52
N LYS A 272 -3.86 -9.78 -49.62
CA LYS A 272 -4.39 -8.60 -50.33
C LYS A 272 -4.71 -8.94 -51.79
N ALA A 273 -3.80 -9.63 -52.49
CA ALA A 273 -4.03 -10.07 -53.87
C ALA A 273 -5.23 -11.03 -54.00
N ALA A 274 -5.42 -11.96 -53.05
CA ALA A 274 -6.54 -12.89 -53.05
C ALA A 274 -7.91 -12.18 -52.93
N TYR A 275 -7.95 -11.04 -52.25
CA TYR A 275 -9.12 -10.17 -52.15
C TYR A 275 -9.20 -9.07 -53.22
N GLY A 276 -8.29 -9.06 -54.20
CA GLY A 276 -8.23 -8.00 -55.21
C GLY A 276 -7.96 -6.61 -54.62
N TRP A 277 -7.23 -6.55 -53.51
CA TRP A 277 -6.90 -5.33 -52.76
C TRP A 277 -5.47 -4.86 -53.05
N PRO A 278 -5.23 -3.55 -53.24
CA PRO A 278 -3.89 -3.04 -53.49
C PRO A 278 -3.03 -3.11 -52.22
N THR A 279 -1.71 -3.27 -52.38
CA THR A 279 -0.77 -3.25 -51.25
C THR A 279 -0.58 -1.85 -50.68
N GLU A 280 -0.65 -0.82 -51.53
CA GLU A 280 -0.52 0.60 -51.18
C GLU A 280 -1.68 1.44 -51.77
N PRO A 281 -2.15 2.50 -51.07
CA PRO A 281 -1.74 2.88 -49.71
C PRO A 281 -2.24 1.88 -48.66
N THR A 282 -1.46 1.66 -47.60
CA THR A 282 -1.97 0.99 -46.38
C THR A 282 -3.10 1.80 -45.73
N PHE A 283 -3.97 1.11 -44.99
CA PHE A 283 -5.15 1.69 -44.36
C PHE A 283 -6.11 2.36 -45.35
N LEU A 284 -6.25 1.77 -46.54
CA LEU A 284 -7.16 2.25 -47.59
C LEU A 284 -8.63 2.10 -47.17
N VAL A 285 -9.39 3.18 -47.28
CA VAL A 285 -10.86 3.16 -47.25
C VAL A 285 -11.36 3.72 -48.58
N PRO A 286 -11.94 2.90 -49.48
CA PRO A 286 -12.44 3.36 -50.78
C PRO A 286 -13.54 4.41 -50.65
N ASP A 287 -13.61 5.36 -51.57
CA ASP A 287 -14.60 6.44 -51.50
C ASP A 287 -16.04 5.94 -51.70
N GLU A 288 -16.24 4.86 -52.48
CA GLU A 288 -17.54 4.20 -52.55
C GLU A 288 -17.99 3.60 -51.21
N VAL A 289 -17.04 3.09 -50.40
CA VAL A 289 -17.30 2.54 -49.06
C VAL A 289 -17.66 3.67 -48.10
N LYS A 290 -16.91 4.78 -48.09
CA LYS A 290 -17.23 5.95 -47.26
C LYS A 290 -18.62 6.50 -47.55
N THR A 291 -18.95 6.65 -48.84
CA THR A 291 -20.24 7.18 -49.28
C THR A 291 -21.39 6.25 -48.88
N TYR A 292 -21.19 4.94 -49.01
CA TYR A 292 -22.19 3.94 -48.63
C TYR A 292 -22.42 3.90 -47.12
N LEU A 293 -21.33 3.85 -46.32
CA LEU A 293 -21.41 3.84 -44.86
C LEU A 293 -22.01 5.14 -44.30
N ALA A 294 -21.72 6.30 -44.90
CA ALA A 294 -22.32 7.57 -44.49
C ALA A 294 -23.86 7.54 -44.56
N LYS A 295 -24.43 6.84 -45.55
CA LYS A 295 -25.88 6.64 -45.64
C LYS A 295 -26.38 5.74 -44.51
N LEU A 296 -25.72 4.60 -44.27
CA LEU A 296 -26.10 3.69 -43.18
C LEU A 296 -26.02 4.38 -41.82
N ILE A 297 -24.96 5.13 -41.55
CA ILE A 297 -24.80 5.93 -40.32
C ILE A 297 -25.95 6.93 -40.16
N ALA A 298 -26.31 7.66 -41.22
CA ALA A 298 -27.42 8.61 -41.17
C ALA A 298 -28.77 7.93 -40.84
N ASP A 299 -28.99 6.73 -41.35
CA ASP A 299 -30.18 5.92 -41.04
C ASP A 299 -30.19 5.50 -39.56
N LYS A 300 -29.04 5.06 -39.01
CA LYS A 300 -28.90 4.72 -37.59
C LYS A 300 -29.13 5.92 -36.66
N GLN A 301 -28.56 7.07 -37.01
CA GLN A 301 -28.77 8.32 -36.29
C GLN A 301 -30.25 8.76 -36.32
N ALA A 302 -30.96 8.51 -37.43
CA ALA A 302 -32.38 8.82 -37.51
C ALA A 302 -33.21 8.00 -36.52
N ILE A 303 -32.87 6.71 -36.32
CA ILE A 303 -33.52 5.85 -35.33
C ILE A 303 -33.33 6.41 -33.91
N SER A 304 -32.09 6.76 -33.54
CA SER A 304 -31.78 7.37 -32.25
C SER A 304 -32.51 8.71 -32.03
N ARG A 305 -32.58 9.57 -33.06
CA ARG A 305 -33.35 10.83 -33.01
C ARG A 305 -34.84 10.59 -32.75
N VAL A 306 -35.48 9.68 -33.49
CA VAL A 306 -36.90 9.32 -33.30
C VAL A 306 -37.14 8.75 -31.90
N TRP A 307 -36.23 7.89 -31.43
CA TRP A 307 -36.29 7.36 -30.08
C TRP A 307 -36.19 8.47 -29.03
N ARG A 308 -35.23 9.40 -29.14
CA ARG A 308 -35.08 10.52 -28.20
C ARG A 308 -36.32 11.41 -28.16
N GLU A 309 -36.90 11.75 -29.31
CA GLU A 309 -38.13 12.54 -29.39
C GLU A 309 -39.30 11.83 -28.69
N THR A 310 -39.45 10.53 -28.93
CA THR A 310 -40.49 9.70 -28.31
C THR A 310 -40.27 9.61 -26.80
N TYR A 311 -39.04 9.29 -26.38
CA TYR A 311 -38.65 9.15 -24.99
C TYR A 311 -38.88 10.46 -24.22
N LEU A 312 -38.39 11.61 -24.71
CA LEU A 312 -38.58 12.91 -24.05
C LEU A 312 -40.05 13.35 -23.94
N SER A 313 -40.95 12.79 -24.75
CA SER A 313 -42.38 13.13 -24.73
C SER A 313 -43.21 12.34 -23.69
N GLN A 314 -42.68 11.23 -23.15
CA GLN A 314 -43.39 10.36 -22.21
C GLN A 314 -43.33 10.89 -20.75
N PRO A 315 -44.45 10.99 -20.00
CA PRO A 315 -44.41 11.36 -18.58
C PRO A 315 -43.67 10.29 -17.75
N GLY A 316 -42.65 10.68 -16.99
CA GLY A 316 -41.83 9.74 -16.20
C GLY A 316 -40.66 9.10 -16.97
N SER A 317 -40.49 9.44 -18.26
CA SER A 317 -39.38 8.96 -19.10
C SER A 317 -38.02 9.55 -18.75
N THR A 318 -37.90 10.30 -17.66
CA THR A 318 -36.63 10.86 -17.26
C THR A 318 -36.15 10.16 -16.01
N LYS A 319 -35.15 9.31 -16.25
CA LYS A 319 -34.03 8.98 -15.37
C LYS A 319 -34.22 7.69 -14.58
N ILE A 320 -33.22 6.81 -14.71
CA ILE A 320 -32.56 6.17 -13.56
C ILE A 320 -32.74 7.11 -12.37
N GLN A 321 -33.69 6.82 -11.49
CA GLN A 321 -33.96 7.74 -10.40
C GLN A 321 -32.73 7.71 -9.50
N PRO A 322 -32.05 8.86 -9.29
CA PRO A 322 -30.98 8.89 -8.33
C PRO A 322 -31.58 8.48 -6.98
N GLY A 323 -30.82 7.72 -6.20
CA GLY A 323 -31.20 7.39 -4.83
C GLY A 323 -31.42 8.65 -4.00
N LYS A 324 -32.10 8.50 -2.86
CA LYS A 324 -32.22 9.59 -1.90
C LYS A 324 -30.84 10.01 -1.37
N ASP A 325 -30.64 11.31 -1.20
CA ASP A 325 -29.43 11.90 -0.60
C ASP A 325 -29.86 13.05 0.34
N PRO A 326 -29.51 13.02 1.65
CA PRO A 326 -28.81 11.94 2.35
C PRO A 326 -29.70 10.72 2.61
N LEU A 327 -29.10 9.53 2.58
CA LEU A 327 -29.74 8.28 2.98
C LEU A 327 -30.09 8.29 4.46
N THR A 328 -31.23 7.69 4.82
CA THR A 328 -31.57 7.45 6.23
C THR A 328 -30.83 6.22 6.74
N ILE A 329 -29.77 6.47 7.52
CA ILE A 329 -28.97 5.44 8.16
C ILE A 329 -29.70 4.92 9.41
N PRO A 330 -29.81 3.59 9.62
CA PRO A 330 -30.44 3.04 10.82
C PRO A 330 -29.65 3.38 12.09
N GLU A 331 -30.34 3.39 13.23
CA GLU A 331 -29.69 3.55 14.54
C GLU A 331 -28.76 2.38 14.84
N VAL A 332 -27.59 2.68 15.44
CA VAL A 332 -26.62 1.66 15.83
C VAL A 332 -27.12 0.94 17.08
N THR A 333 -27.28 -0.38 16.98
CA THR A 333 -27.65 -1.22 18.13
C THR A 333 -26.48 -1.37 19.10
N THR A 334 -26.78 -1.40 20.40
CA THR A 334 -25.79 -1.72 21.46
C THR A 334 -25.67 -3.23 21.72
N THR A 335 -26.55 -4.03 21.14
CA THR A 335 -26.53 -5.50 21.31
C THR A 335 -25.44 -6.10 20.42
N PRO A 336 -24.61 -7.04 20.92
CA PRO A 336 -23.61 -7.72 20.11
C PRO A 336 -24.23 -8.34 18.85
N LEU A 337 -23.60 -8.09 17.70
CA LEU A 337 -24.12 -8.49 16.40
C LEU A 337 -22.96 -8.90 15.49
N ALA A 338 -23.16 -9.93 14.67
CA ALA A 338 -22.17 -10.28 13.65
C ALA A 338 -22.17 -9.20 12.57
N THR A 339 -21.02 -8.83 12.01
CA THR A 339 -20.99 -7.73 11.04
C THR A 339 -21.74 -8.07 9.73
N ARG A 340 -21.91 -9.36 9.40
CA ARG A 340 -22.85 -9.82 8.35
C ARG A 340 -24.30 -9.46 8.63
N ALA A 341 -24.73 -9.53 9.89
CA ALA A 341 -26.09 -9.19 10.29
C ALA A 341 -26.28 -7.68 10.43
N ALA A 342 -25.23 -6.95 10.85
CA ALA A 342 -25.22 -5.49 10.76
C ALA A 342 -25.34 -5.01 9.30
N SER A 343 -24.62 -5.65 8.39
CA SER A 343 -24.73 -5.41 6.94
C SER A 343 -26.15 -5.65 6.42
N ALA A 344 -26.79 -6.74 6.85
CA ALA A 344 -28.18 -7.04 6.53
C ALA A 344 -29.13 -5.92 7.00
N ALA A 345 -28.97 -5.48 8.25
CA ALA A 345 -29.80 -4.42 8.84
C ALA A 345 -29.63 -3.08 8.10
N PHE A 346 -28.40 -2.73 7.74
CA PHE A 346 -28.13 -1.55 6.91
C PHE A 346 -28.84 -1.66 5.57
N LEU A 347 -28.60 -2.75 4.84
CA LEU A 347 -29.13 -2.97 3.50
C LEU A 347 -30.67 -2.94 3.49
N GLN A 348 -31.31 -3.60 4.46
CA GLN A 348 -32.77 -3.62 4.61
C GLN A 348 -33.34 -2.22 4.81
N SER A 349 -32.63 -1.36 5.56
CA SER A 349 -33.06 0.01 5.83
C SER A 349 -32.91 0.92 4.60
N VAL A 350 -31.82 0.79 3.83
CA VAL A 350 -31.49 1.75 2.76
C VAL A 350 -32.00 1.32 1.38
N ALA A 351 -32.22 0.03 1.14
CA ALA A 351 -32.62 -0.49 -0.18
C ALA A 351 -33.89 0.19 -0.76
N PRO A 352 -34.96 0.48 0.01
CA PRO A 352 -36.12 1.21 -0.50
C PRO A 352 -35.80 2.63 -1.01
N GLU A 353 -34.71 3.23 -0.55
CA GLU A 353 -34.27 4.58 -0.94
C GLU A 353 -33.32 4.56 -2.16
N LEU A 354 -32.96 3.37 -2.65
CA LEU A 354 -31.96 3.14 -3.70
C LEU A 354 -32.56 2.28 -4.85
N PRO A 355 -33.36 2.85 -5.77
CA PRO A 355 -34.03 2.09 -6.82
C PRO A 355 -33.08 1.42 -7.83
N MET A 356 -31.84 1.90 -7.91
CA MET A 356 -30.78 1.32 -8.76
C MET A 356 -29.94 0.27 -8.04
N LEU A 357 -30.21 -0.02 -6.78
CA LEU A 357 -29.56 -1.09 -6.04
C LEU A 357 -30.09 -2.43 -6.51
N ILE A 358 -29.19 -3.30 -6.94
CA ILE A 358 -29.51 -4.64 -7.42
C ILE A 358 -28.38 -5.56 -7.03
N GLY A 359 -28.67 -6.81 -6.68
CA GLY A 359 -27.59 -7.69 -6.26
C GLY A 359 -28.09 -9.01 -5.74
N GLY A 360 -27.23 -9.76 -5.07
CA GLY A 360 -27.64 -11.05 -4.53
C GLY A 360 -26.47 -11.88 -4.02
N SER A 361 -26.70 -13.18 -3.92
CA SER A 361 -25.72 -14.12 -3.39
C SER A 361 -25.53 -15.31 -4.32
N ALA A 362 -24.32 -15.86 -4.31
CA ALA A 362 -24.01 -17.15 -4.87
C ALA A 362 -24.51 -18.27 -3.94
N ASP A 363 -25.84 -18.45 -3.86
CA ASP A 363 -26.54 -19.46 -3.04
C ASP A 363 -26.33 -19.37 -1.51
N LEU A 364 -25.81 -18.25 -1.01
CA LEU A 364 -25.45 -18.08 0.40
C LEU A 364 -26.22 -16.93 1.07
N ALA A 365 -27.38 -16.54 0.56
CA ALA A 365 -28.07 -15.31 0.98
C ALA A 365 -28.38 -15.26 2.49
N GLU A 366 -28.74 -16.38 3.10
CA GLU A 366 -28.92 -16.46 4.56
C GLU A 366 -27.58 -16.30 5.29
N SER A 367 -26.57 -17.04 4.84
CA SER A 367 -25.24 -17.09 5.47
C SER A 367 -24.44 -15.79 5.34
N THR A 368 -24.65 -15.00 4.28
CA THR A 368 -23.95 -13.73 4.05
C THR A 368 -24.69 -12.50 4.55
N GLY A 369 -25.89 -12.67 5.12
CA GLY A 369 -26.71 -11.54 5.60
C GLY A 369 -27.44 -10.80 4.48
N LEU A 370 -27.84 -11.49 3.41
CA LEU A 370 -28.63 -10.95 2.29
C LEU A 370 -30.10 -11.42 2.27
N ASN A 371 -30.55 -12.23 3.21
CA ASN A 371 -31.98 -12.55 3.36
C ASN A 371 -32.73 -11.38 4.03
N VAL A 372 -32.80 -10.24 3.34
CA VAL A 372 -33.31 -8.95 3.86
C VAL A 372 -34.75 -8.65 3.45
N GLY A 373 -35.49 -9.64 2.92
CA GLY A 373 -36.89 -9.47 2.51
C GLY A 373 -37.10 -8.64 1.24
N LEU A 374 -36.06 -8.53 0.40
CA LEU A 374 -36.17 -7.92 -0.92
C LEU A 374 -36.64 -8.95 -1.96
N ASP A 375 -37.47 -8.51 -2.91
CA ASP A 375 -38.02 -9.38 -3.95
C ASP A 375 -36.97 -9.78 -4.97
N ALA A 376 -37.03 -11.04 -5.40
CA ALA A 376 -36.12 -11.60 -6.40
C ALA A 376 -36.62 -11.37 -7.83
N ILE A 377 -35.68 -11.19 -8.75
CA ILE A 377 -35.91 -11.30 -10.18
C ILE A 377 -36.22 -12.76 -10.51
N THR A 378 -37.22 -12.93 -11.37
CA THR A 378 -37.65 -14.22 -11.92
C THR A 378 -37.77 -14.12 -13.44
N ALA A 379 -37.84 -15.25 -14.14
CA ALA A 379 -38.02 -15.28 -15.59
C ALA A 379 -39.27 -14.51 -16.08
N THR A 380 -40.29 -14.35 -15.23
CA THR A 380 -41.55 -13.68 -15.59
C THR A 380 -41.70 -12.27 -14.98
N ASP A 381 -40.82 -11.89 -14.05
CA ASP A 381 -40.90 -10.61 -13.34
C ASP A 381 -39.50 -10.11 -12.94
N PHE A 382 -39.11 -8.98 -13.55
CA PHE A 382 -37.83 -8.32 -13.33
C PHE A 382 -37.93 -7.08 -12.41
N SER A 383 -39.09 -6.86 -11.77
CA SER A 383 -39.29 -5.74 -10.85
C SER A 383 -38.46 -5.85 -9.57
N GLY A 384 -38.13 -7.06 -9.12
CA GLY A 384 -37.30 -7.33 -7.93
C GLY A 384 -35.86 -6.80 -8.00
N SER A 385 -35.19 -6.69 -6.86
CA SER A 385 -33.80 -6.18 -6.73
C SER A 385 -32.80 -7.26 -6.35
N VAL A 386 -33.24 -8.51 -6.15
CA VAL A 386 -32.39 -9.65 -5.80
C VAL A 386 -32.22 -10.61 -6.97
N ILE A 387 -30.99 -10.98 -7.30
CA ILE A 387 -30.65 -12.02 -8.28
C ILE A 387 -30.24 -13.28 -7.50
N ARG A 388 -30.84 -14.42 -7.84
CA ARG A 388 -30.44 -15.73 -7.34
C ARG A 388 -29.41 -16.33 -8.28
N PHE A 389 -28.13 -16.08 -8.01
CA PHE A 389 -27.06 -16.49 -8.91
C PHE A 389 -26.84 -18.01 -8.93
N GLY A 390 -27.23 -18.73 -7.87
CA GLY A 390 -26.79 -20.12 -7.64
C GLY A 390 -25.30 -20.18 -7.28
N ILE A 391 -24.72 -21.37 -7.23
CA ILE A 391 -23.30 -21.58 -6.87
C ILE A 391 -22.41 -21.21 -8.08
N ARG A 392 -22.26 -19.90 -8.31
CA ARG A 392 -21.71 -19.30 -9.53
C ARG A 392 -20.98 -17.99 -9.23
N GLU A 393 -20.00 -18.02 -8.34
CA GLU A 393 -19.25 -16.85 -7.88
C GLU A 393 -18.66 -16.05 -9.05
N HIS A 394 -18.08 -16.75 -10.01
CA HIS A 394 -17.34 -16.14 -11.10
C HIS A 394 -18.28 -15.39 -12.04
N ALA A 395 -19.35 -16.03 -12.50
CA ALA A 395 -20.38 -15.37 -13.31
C ALA A 395 -21.14 -14.30 -12.52
N MET A 396 -21.40 -14.48 -11.22
CA MET A 396 -22.04 -13.48 -10.37
C MET A 396 -21.28 -12.14 -10.42
N ALA A 397 -19.95 -12.18 -10.28
CA ALA A 397 -19.12 -10.98 -10.34
C ALA A 397 -19.07 -10.35 -11.74
N ALA A 398 -19.03 -11.16 -12.81
CA ALA A 398 -19.05 -10.63 -14.18
C ALA A 398 -20.42 -10.04 -14.55
N VAL A 399 -21.52 -10.67 -14.14
CA VAL A 399 -22.89 -10.14 -14.27
C VAL A 399 -23.02 -8.81 -13.53
N ALA A 400 -22.45 -8.70 -12.32
CA ALA A 400 -22.40 -7.43 -11.59
C ALA A 400 -21.62 -6.34 -12.37
N ASN A 401 -20.53 -6.68 -13.05
CA ASN A 401 -19.84 -5.73 -13.95
C ASN A 401 -20.77 -5.25 -15.07
N GLY A 402 -21.54 -6.15 -15.68
CA GLY A 402 -22.52 -5.82 -16.71
C GLY A 402 -23.59 -4.86 -16.20
N LEU A 403 -24.10 -5.09 -15.00
CA LEU A 403 -25.07 -4.22 -14.34
C LEU A 403 -24.49 -2.84 -14.01
N ALA A 404 -23.24 -2.77 -13.52
CA ALA A 404 -22.55 -1.50 -13.27
C ALA A 404 -22.35 -0.69 -14.57
N LEU A 405 -21.88 -1.34 -15.64
CA LEU A 405 -21.72 -0.72 -16.96
C LEU A 405 -23.05 -0.24 -17.55
N TYR A 406 -24.14 -0.92 -17.20
CA TYR A 406 -25.49 -0.53 -17.60
C TYR A 406 -26.05 0.65 -16.77
N GLY A 407 -25.43 0.97 -15.62
CA GLY A 407 -25.77 2.13 -14.77
C GLY A 407 -26.42 1.79 -13.42
N PHE A 408 -26.46 0.52 -13.02
CA PHE A 408 -26.94 0.11 -11.70
C PHE A 408 -25.86 0.25 -10.62
N THR A 409 -26.27 0.14 -9.34
CA THR A 409 -25.37 -0.04 -8.19
C THR A 409 -25.42 -1.51 -7.78
N PRO A 410 -24.55 -2.37 -8.34
CA PRO A 410 -24.59 -3.79 -8.06
C PRO A 410 -23.91 -4.14 -6.73
N TYR A 411 -24.49 -5.08 -6.00
CA TYR A 411 -23.84 -5.77 -4.88
C TYR A 411 -23.87 -7.29 -5.06
N VAL A 412 -22.84 -7.98 -4.58
CA VAL A 412 -22.74 -9.44 -4.68
C VAL A 412 -22.19 -10.02 -3.38
N SER A 413 -22.55 -11.26 -3.05
CA SER A 413 -22.04 -11.90 -1.84
C SER A 413 -21.73 -13.39 -1.98
N THR A 414 -20.68 -13.80 -1.26
CA THR A 414 -20.30 -15.19 -1.00
C THR A 414 -19.43 -15.22 0.28
N PHE A 415 -18.81 -16.34 0.63
CA PHE A 415 -17.79 -16.39 1.67
C PHE A 415 -16.48 -15.78 1.18
N LEU A 416 -15.72 -15.16 2.07
CA LEU A 416 -14.45 -14.52 1.71
C LEU A 416 -13.46 -15.50 1.09
N VAL A 417 -13.43 -16.74 1.56
CA VAL A 417 -12.58 -17.82 1.02
C VAL A 417 -12.90 -18.12 -0.46
N PHE A 418 -14.15 -17.93 -0.90
CA PHE A 418 -14.56 -18.14 -2.29
C PHE A 418 -14.38 -16.90 -3.17
N SER A 419 -13.83 -15.80 -2.64
CA SER A 419 -13.40 -14.66 -3.45
C SER A 419 -12.37 -15.07 -4.52
N ASP A 420 -11.63 -16.16 -4.29
CA ASP A 420 -10.68 -16.74 -5.24
C ASP A 420 -11.36 -17.22 -6.54
N TYR A 421 -12.58 -17.75 -6.47
CA TYR A 421 -13.33 -18.19 -7.65
C TYR A 421 -13.68 -17.03 -8.59
N LEU A 422 -13.98 -15.86 -8.03
CA LEU A 422 -14.42 -14.69 -8.79
C LEU A 422 -13.33 -13.65 -9.04
N ARG A 423 -12.12 -13.91 -8.55
CA ARG A 423 -11.00 -12.96 -8.55
C ARG A 423 -10.73 -12.31 -9.92
N PRO A 424 -10.77 -13.03 -11.06
CA PRO A 424 -10.57 -12.41 -12.37
C PRO A 424 -11.64 -11.37 -12.72
N SER A 425 -12.90 -11.60 -12.32
CA SER A 425 -14.01 -10.67 -12.59
C SER A 425 -13.93 -9.43 -11.70
N LEU A 426 -13.56 -9.58 -10.42
CA LEU A 426 -13.31 -8.45 -9.52
C LEU A 426 -12.14 -7.59 -10.02
N ARG A 427 -11.07 -8.22 -10.52
CA ARG A 427 -9.96 -7.50 -11.16
C ARG A 427 -10.44 -6.68 -12.36
N LEU A 428 -11.37 -7.19 -13.17
CA LEU A 428 -11.96 -6.44 -14.27
C LEU A 428 -12.84 -5.29 -13.78
N SER A 429 -13.55 -5.43 -12.66
CA SER A 429 -14.26 -4.31 -12.02
C SER A 429 -13.29 -3.18 -11.66
N ALA A 430 -12.16 -3.52 -11.06
CA ALA A 430 -11.13 -2.55 -10.69
C ALA A 430 -10.49 -1.88 -11.91
N LEU A 431 -10.16 -2.67 -12.95
CA LEU A 431 -9.59 -2.17 -14.19
C LEU A 431 -10.53 -1.20 -14.91
N MET A 432 -11.81 -1.54 -15.00
CA MET A 432 -12.84 -0.71 -15.62
C MET A 432 -13.29 0.47 -14.73
N GLY A 433 -12.92 0.48 -13.45
CA GLY A 433 -13.35 1.51 -12.50
C GLY A 433 -14.83 1.41 -12.12
N LEU A 434 -15.35 0.20 -11.94
CA LEU A 434 -16.76 -0.05 -11.63
C LEU A 434 -16.99 -0.10 -10.12
N GLY A 435 -17.97 0.67 -9.63
CA GLY A 435 -18.42 0.70 -8.23
C GLY A 435 -19.21 -0.53 -7.77
N VAL A 436 -18.71 -1.75 -8.03
CA VAL A 436 -19.34 -3.00 -7.56
C VAL A 436 -19.05 -3.20 -6.07
N ILE A 437 -20.09 -3.55 -5.30
CA ILE A 437 -19.98 -3.81 -3.85
C ILE A 437 -19.89 -5.32 -3.61
N TYR A 438 -18.76 -5.78 -3.09
CA TYR A 438 -18.51 -7.18 -2.76
C TYR A 438 -18.67 -7.40 -1.26
N ILE A 439 -19.65 -8.20 -0.87
CA ILE A 439 -19.96 -8.53 0.52
C ILE A 439 -19.45 -9.94 0.79
N PHE A 440 -18.33 -10.04 1.48
CA PHE A 440 -17.71 -11.31 1.79
C PHE A 440 -17.83 -11.61 3.28
N SER A 441 -18.70 -12.54 3.64
CA SER A 441 -18.81 -12.98 5.04
C SER A 441 -17.81 -14.09 5.37
N HIS A 442 -17.79 -14.54 6.63
CA HIS A 442 -16.95 -15.66 7.08
C HIS A 442 -15.46 -15.33 6.82
N ASP A 443 -14.99 -14.24 7.43
CA ASP A 443 -13.77 -13.53 7.04
C ASP A 443 -12.44 -14.06 7.62
N SER A 444 -12.46 -15.07 8.49
CA SER A 444 -11.25 -15.58 9.14
C SER A 444 -11.35 -17.05 9.58
N PHE A 445 -10.36 -17.56 10.29
CA PHE A 445 -10.43 -18.88 10.94
C PHE A 445 -11.64 -19.04 11.89
N ALA A 446 -12.27 -17.92 12.31
CA ALA A 446 -13.42 -17.92 13.21
C ALA A 446 -14.67 -18.60 12.62
N VAL A 447 -14.63 -18.98 11.33
CA VAL A 447 -15.58 -19.94 10.75
C VAL A 447 -15.66 -21.22 11.57
N GLY A 448 -14.55 -21.71 12.14
CA GLY A 448 -14.57 -22.86 13.04
C GLY A 448 -14.75 -24.18 12.31
N GLU A 449 -15.88 -24.85 12.50
CA GLU A 449 -16.03 -26.27 12.21
C GLU A 449 -15.90 -26.65 10.73
N ASP A 450 -16.20 -25.75 9.79
CA ASP A 450 -16.04 -26.01 8.34
C ASP A 450 -14.56 -26.19 7.93
N GLY A 451 -13.63 -25.74 8.77
CA GLY A 451 -12.21 -26.04 8.66
C GLY A 451 -11.46 -25.29 7.55
N PRO A 452 -10.21 -25.68 7.24
CA PRO A 452 -9.26 -24.88 6.48
C PRO A 452 -9.71 -24.53 5.06
N THR A 453 -10.58 -25.33 4.45
CA THR A 453 -11.11 -25.05 3.10
C THR A 453 -12.09 -23.88 3.07
N HIS A 454 -12.62 -23.47 4.23
CA HIS A 454 -13.62 -22.41 4.38
C HIS A 454 -13.12 -21.22 5.21
N GLN A 455 -11.90 -21.31 5.74
CA GLN A 455 -11.30 -20.32 6.65
C GLN A 455 -10.32 -19.45 5.86
N PRO A 456 -10.65 -18.18 5.58
CA PRO A 456 -9.74 -17.29 4.87
C PRO A 456 -8.46 -17.05 5.67
N ILE A 457 -7.32 -17.07 4.98
CA ILE A 457 -6.00 -16.78 5.54
C ILE A 457 -5.34 -15.69 4.68
N GLU A 458 -5.21 -15.89 3.38
CA GLU A 458 -4.52 -14.98 2.46
C GLU A 458 -5.47 -14.01 1.72
N GLN A 459 -6.78 -14.25 1.75
CA GLN A 459 -7.75 -13.59 0.87
C GLN A 459 -7.81 -12.07 1.10
N LEU A 460 -7.78 -11.59 2.35
CA LEU A 460 -7.77 -10.14 2.62
C LEU A 460 -6.56 -9.46 1.97
N GLU A 461 -5.36 -9.97 2.20
CA GLU A 461 -4.14 -9.42 1.60
C GLU A 461 -4.17 -9.56 0.08
N GLY A 462 -4.59 -10.72 -0.42
CA GLY A 462 -4.76 -11.00 -1.83
C GLY A 462 -5.71 -10.00 -2.52
N LEU A 463 -6.77 -9.54 -1.85
CA LEU A 463 -7.67 -8.52 -2.38
C LEU A 463 -7.09 -7.11 -2.28
N ARG A 464 -6.37 -6.80 -1.20
CA ARG A 464 -5.72 -5.48 -0.99
C ARG A 464 -4.63 -5.18 -2.03
N ILE A 465 -3.95 -6.19 -2.55
CA ILE A 465 -2.94 -6.02 -3.60
C ILE A 465 -3.54 -5.73 -4.99
N ILE A 466 -4.86 -5.87 -5.19
CA ILE A 466 -5.50 -5.53 -6.47
C ILE A 466 -5.60 -4.00 -6.57
N PRO A 467 -4.94 -3.35 -7.55
CA PRO A 467 -4.98 -1.91 -7.69
C PRO A 467 -6.41 -1.39 -7.84
N ARG A 468 -6.68 -0.19 -7.32
CA ARG A 468 -8.02 0.44 -7.36
C ARG A 468 -9.11 -0.45 -6.75
N THR A 469 -8.85 -1.07 -5.62
CA THR A 469 -9.87 -1.81 -4.83
C THR A 469 -9.89 -1.27 -3.42
N ASN A 470 -11.06 -0.96 -2.89
CA ASN A 470 -11.20 -0.66 -1.46
C ASN A 470 -11.48 -1.98 -0.73
N VAL A 471 -10.73 -2.29 0.34
CA VAL A 471 -10.96 -3.48 1.16
C VAL A 471 -11.22 -3.04 2.60
N LEU A 472 -12.45 -3.27 3.05
CA LEU A 472 -12.98 -2.79 4.32
C LEU A 472 -13.30 -3.98 5.24
N ARG A 473 -12.84 -3.94 6.49
CA ARG A 473 -13.07 -4.99 7.48
C ARG A 473 -13.56 -4.42 8.83
N PRO A 474 -14.87 -4.15 8.97
CA PRO A 474 -15.44 -3.48 10.14
C PRO A 474 -15.38 -4.31 11.42
N ALA A 475 -15.16 -3.64 12.55
CA ALA A 475 -15.09 -4.24 13.89
C ALA A 475 -16.45 -4.41 14.59
N ASP A 476 -17.47 -3.66 14.21
CA ASP A 476 -18.78 -3.69 14.86
C ASP A 476 -19.90 -3.15 13.94
N THR A 477 -21.08 -2.89 14.50
CA THR A 477 -22.22 -2.36 13.73
C THR A 477 -21.96 -0.94 13.22
N PHE A 478 -21.40 -0.07 14.07
CA PHE A 478 -21.08 1.32 13.69
C PHE A 478 -20.10 1.37 12.51
N GLU A 479 -19.03 0.59 12.57
CA GLU A 479 -18.06 0.52 11.47
C GLU A 479 -18.64 -0.14 10.23
N THR A 480 -19.52 -1.14 10.38
CA THR A 480 -20.21 -1.76 9.24
C THR A 480 -21.05 -0.74 8.48
N PHE A 481 -21.74 0.16 9.20
CA PHE A 481 -22.52 1.23 8.57
C PHE A 481 -21.63 2.27 7.88
N ALA A 482 -20.49 2.62 8.48
CA ALA A 482 -19.49 3.48 7.84
C ALA A 482 -18.94 2.86 6.54
N CYS A 483 -18.65 1.55 6.56
CA CYS A 483 -18.17 0.81 5.39
C CYS A 483 -19.20 0.79 4.26
N TRP A 484 -20.47 0.56 4.57
CA TRP A 484 -21.55 0.62 3.60
C TRP A 484 -21.76 2.02 3.01
N LYS A 485 -21.73 3.05 3.85
CA LYS A 485 -21.81 4.45 3.39
C LYS A 485 -20.67 4.75 2.42
N GLN A 486 -19.45 4.32 2.73
CA GLN A 486 -18.30 4.47 1.84
C GLN A 486 -18.48 3.67 0.53
N ALA A 487 -18.96 2.44 0.60
CA ALA A 487 -19.23 1.61 -0.58
C ALA A 487 -20.33 2.19 -1.49
N LEU A 488 -21.32 2.86 -0.91
CA LEU A 488 -22.36 3.58 -1.64
C LEU A 488 -21.89 4.93 -2.19
N ALA A 489 -20.92 5.58 -1.57
CA ALA A 489 -20.33 6.81 -2.10
C ALA A 489 -19.35 6.54 -3.24
N GLU A 490 -18.65 5.40 -3.19
CA GLU A 490 -17.68 5.01 -4.22
C GLU A 490 -18.37 4.44 -5.47
N ARG A 491 -18.08 5.05 -6.63
CA ARG A 491 -18.63 4.64 -7.93
C ARG A 491 -17.57 4.38 -8.99
N THR A 492 -16.29 4.62 -8.68
CA THR A 492 -15.17 4.61 -9.62
C THR A 492 -14.18 3.45 -9.41
N LYS A 493 -14.48 2.58 -8.44
CA LYS A 493 -13.73 1.36 -8.12
C LYS A 493 -14.56 0.41 -7.23
N PRO A 494 -14.27 -0.90 -7.26
CA PRO A 494 -14.96 -1.87 -6.43
C PRO A 494 -14.63 -1.67 -4.95
N THR A 495 -15.60 -2.00 -4.10
CA THR A 495 -15.44 -2.00 -2.64
C THR A 495 -15.78 -3.37 -2.08
N VAL A 496 -14.82 -3.99 -1.41
CA VAL A 496 -14.98 -5.21 -0.63
C VAL A 496 -15.31 -4.85 0.82
N ILE A 497 -16.32 -5.49 1.38
CA ILE A 497 -16.65 -5.46 2.80
C ILE A 497 -16.55 -6.90 3.34
N ALA A 498 -15.52 -7.15 4.14
CA ALA A 498 -15.25 -8.44 4.78
C ALA A 498 -15.92 -8.51 6.15
N LEU A 499 -16.77 -9.51 6.37
CA LEU A 499 -17.74 -9.56 7.47
C LEU A 499 -17.66 -10.87 8.25
N THR A 500 -17.90 -10.80 9.56
CA THR A 500 -17.79 -11.94 10.46
C THR A 500 -18.98 -12.89 10.39
N ARG A 501 -18.74 -14.16 10.74
CA ARG A 501 -19.79 -15.15 11.03
C ARG A 501 -20.37 -14.93 12.43
N GLN A 502 -19.46 -14.74 13.37
CA GLN A 502 -19.64 -14.64 14.82
C GLN A 502 -20.04 -13.22 15.27
N PRO A 503 -20.80 -13.08 16.36
CA PRO A 503 -21.16 -11.78 16.91
C PRO A 503 -19.95 -11.04 17.48
N LEU A 504 -19.91 -9.72 17.28
CA LEU A 504 -18.95 -8.82 17.88
C LEU A 504 -19.67 -7.80 18.79
N PRO A 505 -19.07 -7.37 19.91
CA PRO A 505 -19.65 -6.33 20.75
C PRO A 505 -19.68 -4.98 20.02
N GLN A 506 -20.66 -4.14 20.33
CA GLN A 506 -20.66 -2.76 19.86
C GLN A 506 -19.74 -1.90 20.74
N HIS A 507 -18.81 -1.18 20.14
CA HIS A 507 -17.94 -0.27 20.87
C HIS A 507 -18.62 1.11 21.07
N PRO A 508 -18.56 1.71 22.28
CA PRO A 508 -19.16 3.02 22.53
C PRO A 508 -18.52 4.10 21.64
N THR A 509 -19.35 4.95 21.03
CA THR A 509 -18.88 6.08 20.22
C THR A 509 -19.95 7.17 20.12
N THR A 510 -19.51 8.41 20.02
CA THR A 510 -20.36 9.58 19.70
C THR A 510 -19.99 10.20 18.35
N GLU A 511 -19.04 9.60 17.63
CA GLU A 511 -18.57 10.09 16.33
C GLU A 511 -19.61 9.87 15.22
N SER A 512 -19.53 10.69 14.17
CA SER A 512 -20.27 10.42 12.93
C SER A 512 -19.57 9.31 12.15
N ILE A 513 -20.33 8.46 11.45
CA ILE A 513 -19.81 7.43 10.53
C ILE A 513 -19.02 7.97 9.31
N ASP A 514 -18.89 9.29 9.18
CA ASP A 514 -18.15 9.96 8.10
C ASP A 514 -16.62 9.90 8.23
N TRP A 515 -16.11 9.42 9.37
CA TRP A 515 -14.68 9.39 9.67
C TRP A 515 -13.88 8.47 8.72
N LEU A 516 -14.51 7.39 8.21
CA LEU A 516 -13.82 6.31 7.50
C LEU A 516 -13.06 6.79 6.25
N ALA A 517 -13.68 7.68 5.47
CA ALA A 517 -13.06 8.26 4.28
C ALA A 517 -11.90 9.20 4.62
N THR A 518 -11.88 9.77 5.82
CA THR A 518 -10.87 10.75 6.25
C THR A 518 -9.63 10.04 6.77
N THR A 519 -9.77 9.13 7.72
CA THR A 519 -8.61 8.53 8.42
C THR A 519 -8.41 7.05 8.12
N GLY A 520 -9.46 6.30 7.77
CA GLY A 520 -9.38 4.84 7.62
C GLY A 520 -9.18 4.07 8.93
N ALA A 521 -8.84 4.77 10.02
CA ALA A 521 -8.66 4.26 11.37
C ALA A 521 -9.22 5.20 12.45
N ARG A 522 -9.56 4.66 13.63
CA ARG A 522 -10.03 5.42 14.80
C ARG A 522 -9.50 4.82 16.10
N ILE A 523 -9.32 5.66 17.12
CA ILE A 523 -9.04 5.20 18.49
C ILE A 523 -10.35 4.67 19.08
N VAL A 524 -10.33 3.44 19.60
CA VAL A 524 -11.50 2.78 20.19
C VAL A 524 -11.35 2.49 21.68
N TYR A 525 -10.13 2.58 22.21
CA TYR A 525 -9.82 2.47 23.63
C TYR A 525 -8.52 3.23 23.92
N ASP A 526 -8.53 4.06 24.96
CA ASP A 526 -7.40 4.91 25.38
C ASP A 526 -7.68 5.45 26.79
N ASP A 527 -6.63 5.71 27.59
CA ASP A 527 -6.76 6.57 28.76
C ASP A 527 -6.41 8.02 28.35
N PRO A 528 -7.36 8.96 28.34
CA PRO A 528 -7.11 10.33 27.90
C PRO A 528 -6.18 11.12 28.85
N ASN A 529 -5.86 10.58 30.02
CA ASN A 529 -5.03 11.25 31.03
C ASN A 529 -3.56 10.83 30.99
N THR A 530 -3.23 9.75 30.28
CA THR A 530 -1.87 9.22 30.19
C THR A 530 -1.46 9.04 28.73
N SER A 531 -0.15 8.84 28.49
CA SER A 531 0.36 8.48 27.18
C SER A 531 0.47 6.97 27.09
N PRO A 532 0.10 6.34 25.96
CA PRO A 532 0.15 4.89 25.86
C PRO A 532 1.60 4.40 25.85
N GLU A 533 1.84 3.32 26.60
CA GLU A 533 3.10 2.58 26.61
C GLU A 533 3.15 1.56 25.46
N VAL A 534 1.99 1.16 24.93
CA VAL A 534 1.86 0.30 23.76
C VAL A 534 0.62 0.66 22.94
N VAL A 535 0.71 0.51 21.62
CA VAL A 535 -0.43 0.69 20.70
C VAL A 535 -0.80 -0.65 20.07
N LEU A 536 -2.03 -1.09 20.27
CA LEU A 536 -2.61 -2.26 19.63
C LEU A 536 -3.43 -1.81 18.42
N ILE A 537 -3.09 -2.33 17.23
CA ILE A 537 -3.70 -1.91 15.97
C ILE A 537 -4.39 -3.12 15.38
N ALA A 538 -5.71 -3.09 15.24
CA ALA A 538 -6.47 -4.26 14.82
C ALA A 538 -7.52 -3.93 13.77
N SER A 539 -7.99 -4.94 13.04
CA SER A 539 -9.11 -4.82 12.10
C SER A 539 -10.14 -5.92 12.36
N GLY A 540 -11.40 -5.67 12.01
CA GLY A 540 -12.46 -6.66 12.15
C GLY A 540 -12.61 -7.21 13.57
N SER A 541 -12.73 -8.54 13.68
CA SER A 541 -12.93 -9.25 14.95
C SER A 541 -11.82 -9.05 15.98
N GLU A 542 -10.60 -8.71 15.54
CA GLU A 542 -9.45 -8.59 16.43
C GLU A 542 -9.47 -7.29 17.24
N VAL A 543 -10.32 -6.32 16.90
CA VAL A 543 -10.44 -5.05 17.64
C VAL A 543 -10.99 -5.27 19.05
N SER A 544 -12.02 -6.11 19.18
CA SER A 544 -12.55 -6.48 20.50
C SER A 544 -11.51 -7.27 21.32
N LEU A 545 -10.77 -8.16 20.66
CA LEU A 545 -9.69 -8.92 21.28
C LEU A 545 -8.58 -7.99 21.83
N ALA A 546 -8.18 -6.98 21.05
CA ALA A 546 -7.20 -5.99 21.44
C ALA A 546 -7.68 -5.12 22.62
N ILE A 547 -8.96 -4.75 22.65
CA ILE A 547 -9.55 -4.02 23.79
C ILE A 547 -9.50 -4.85 25.07
N ASP A 548 -9.82 -6.15 24.99
CA ASP A 548 -9.77 -7.01 26.16
C ASP A 548 -8.34 -7.27 26.63
N ALA A 549 -7.37 -7.39 25.71
CA ALA A 549 -5.95 -7.43 26.05
C ALA A 549 -5.47 -6.14 26.72
N ALA A 550 -5.88 -4.97 26.23
CA ALA A 550 -5.56 -3.68 26.83
C ALA A 550 -6.08 -3.55 28.28
N LYS A 551 -7.26 -4.12 28.57
CA LYS A 551 -7.79 -4.17 29.95
C LYS A 551 -6.98 -5.13 30.83
N ILE A 552 -6.52 -6.26 30.30
CA ILE A 552 -5.66 -7.21 31.04
C ILE A 552 -4.36 -6.51 31.43
N LEU A 553 -3.66 -5.91 30.47
CA LEU A 553 -2.43 -5.13 30.69
C LEU A 553 -2.61 -4.08 31.79
N LYS A 554 -3.71 -3.32 31.76
CA LYS A 554 -3.96 -2.30 32.78
C LYS A 554 -4.21 -2.89 34.16
N ASN A 555 -4.96 -3.99 34.25
CA ASN A 555 -5.35 -4.58 35.53
C ASN A 555 -4.24 -5.40 36.18
N GLU A 556 -3.42 -6.09 35.38
CA GLU A 556 -2.41 -7.04 35.86
C GLU A 556 -1.01 -6.40 35.96
N ASP A 557 -0.65 -5.50 35.04
CA ASP A 557 0.69 -4.93 34.91
C ASP A 557 0.77 -3.41 35.07
N ASP A 558 -0.38 -2.72 35.24
CA ASP A 558 -0.50 -1.25 35.26
C ASP A 558 0.01 -0.56 33.97
N ILE A 559 -0.05 -1.28 32.84
CA ILE A 559 0.39 -0.77 31.53
C ILE A 559 -0.77 -0.09 30.80
N ASP A 560 -0.55 1.15 30.36
CA ASP A 560 -1.54 1.91 29.59
C ASP A 560 -1.42 1.59 28.09
N ALA A 561 -2.39 0.85 27.55
CA ALA A 561 -2.47 0.50 26.14
C ALA A 561 -3.53 1.31 25.40
N ARG A 562 -3.20 1.79 24.19
CA ARG A 562 -4.15 2.36 23.24
C ARG A 562 -4.57 1.32 22.21
N VAL A 563 -5.85 1.27 21.84
CA VAL A 563 -6.35 0.42 20.75
C VAL A 563 -6.88 1.27 19.60
N ILE A 564 -6.40 0.95 18.40
CA ILE A 564 -6.80 1.57 17.14
C ILE A 564 -7.52 0.52 16.29
N SER A 565 -8.73 0.84 15.86
CA SER A 565 -9.46 0.07 14.84
C SER A 565 -9.10 0.59 13.45
N VAL A 566 -8.73 -0.31 12.53
CA VAL A 566 -8.34 -0.01 11.15
C VAL A 566 -9.16 -0.85 10.16
N PRO A 567 -10.44 -0.50 9.90
CA PRO A 567 -11.22 -1.18 8.89
C PRO A 567 -10.72 -0.91 7.47
N TRP A 568 -10.04 0.21 7.19
CA TRP A 568 -9.51 0.53 5.87
C TRP A 568 -8.01 0.83 5.91
N ARG A 569 -7.19 -0.23 5.83
CA ARG A 569 -5.72 -0.16 5.90
C ARG A 569 -5.13 0.79 4.87
N GLU A 570 -5.51 0.66 3.59
CA GLU A 570 -4.92 1.46 2.52
C GLU A 570 -5.19 2.95 2.72
N ARG A 571 -6.34 3.33 3.31
CA ARG A 571 -6.61 4.72 3.67
C ARG A 571 -5.75 5.17 4.85
N PHE A 572 -5.66 4.37 5.92
CA PHE A 572 -4.81 4.66 7.08
C PHE A 572 -3.33 4.83 6.70
N LEU A 573 -2.81 4.01 5.80
CA LEU A 573 -1.43 4.11 5.32
C LEU A 573 -1.20 5.29 4.37
N ALA A 574 -2.27 5.87 3.80
CA ALA A 574 -2.20 6.98 2.86
C ALA A 574 -2.39 8.36 3.50
N ILE A 575 -2.84 8.45 4.76
CA ILE A 575 -2.98 9.75 5.44
C ILE A 575 -1.62 10.37 5.78
N ASP A 576 -1.62 11.68 6.06
CA ASP A 576 -0.41 12.42 6.43
C ASP A 576 0.30 11.74 7.63
N PRO A 577 1.63 11.55 7.57
CA PRO A 577 2.37 10.92 8.67
C PRO A 577 2.11 11.56 10.04
N ARG A 578 1.87 12.87 10.13
CA ARG A 578 1.57 13.57 11.39
C ARG A 578 0.18 13.22 11.92
N GLU A 579 -0.81 13.07 11.04
CA GLU A 579 -2.15 12.62 11.44
C GLU A 579 -2.11 11.16 11.91
N ARG A 580 -1.30 10.33 11.25
CA ARG A 580 -1.07 8.95 11.65
C ARG A 580 -0.36 8.84 12.99
N ASP A 581 0.58 9.73 13.26
CA ASP A 581 1.31 9.83 14.53
C ASP A 581 0.37 10.19 15.71
N VAL A 582 -0.69 10.96 15.47
CA VAL A 582 -1.73 11.21 16.49
C VAL A 582 -2.46 9.91 16.87
N LEU A 583 -2.71 9.03 15.90
CA LEU A 583 -3.36 7.74 16.13
C LEU A 583 -2.39 6.76 16.80
N ALA A 584 -1.27 6.48 16.14
CA ALA A 584 -0.22 5.56 16.55
C ALA A 584 1.11 6.32 16.69
N PRO A 585 1.42 6.88 17.88
CA PRO A 585 2.62 7.70 18.08
C PRO A 585 3.90 6.96 17.73
N THR A 586 4.81 7.66 17.05
CA THR A 586 6.21 7.28 16.91
C THR A 586 6.87 7.43 18.29
N GLY A 587 7.75 6.51 18.68
CA GLY A 587 8.21 6.43 20.08
C GLY A 587 7.61 5.23 20.82
N THR A 588 6.37 4.87 20.48
CA THR A 588 5.59 3.85 21.20
C THR A 588 5.61 2.53 20.43
N PRO A 589 5.91 1.39 21.06
CA PRO A 589 5.82 0.09 20.42
C PRO A 589 4.41 -0.22 19.90
N ARG A 590 4.34 -0.84 18.72
CA ARG A 590 3.06 -1.18 18.08
C ARG A 590 2.92 -2.68 17.85
N LEU A 591 1.79 -3.25 18.26
CA LEU A 591 1.39 -4.61 17.93
C LEU A 591 0.22 -4.56 16.94
N VAL A 592 0.45 -4.98 15.69
CA VAL A 592 -0.61 -5.09 14.68
C VAL A 592 -1.23 -6.49 14.76
N LEU A 593 -2.56 -6.57 14.90
CA LEU A 593 -3.32 -7.81 15.08
C LEU A 593 -4.32 -8.00 13.94
N GLU A 594 -4.12 -9.06 13.15
CA GLU A 594 -5.05 -9.41 12.09
C GLU A 594 -5.02 -10.92 11.86
N ALA A 595 -6.17 -11.60 11.97
CA ALA A 595 -6.31 -13.04 11.83
C ALA A 595 -6.18 -13.55 10.37
N THR A 596 -5.24 -12.99 9.61
CA THR A 596 -4.94 -13.30 8.21
C THR A 596 -3.42 -13.18 7.95
N VAL A 597 -2.98 -13.47 6.72
CA VAL A 597 -1.69 -13.02 6.24
C VAL A 597 -1.67 -11.49 6.31
N GLY A 598 -0.66 -10.94 6.98
CA GLY A 598 -0.56 -9.49 7.25
C GLY A 598 0.65 -8.83 6.61
N THR A 599 1.28 -9.43 5.60
CA THR A 599 2.57 -8.96 5.05
C THR A 599 2.54 -7.51 4.56
N GLY A 600 1.39 -7.01 4.09
CA GLY A 600 1.27 -5.61 3.68
C GLY A 600 1.38 -4.61 4.84
N TRP A 601 1.32 -5.05 6.10
CA TRP A 601 1.58 -4.20 7.27
C TRP A 601 3.06 -3.89 7.49
N TYR A 602 4.00 -4.68 6.96
CA TYR A 602 5.44 -4.45 7.16
C TYR A 602 5.91 -3.06 6.69
N GLN A 603 5.22 -2.43 5.74
CA GLN A 603 5.53 -1.06 5.30
C GLN A 603 5.26 0.01 6.37
N PHE A 604 4.50 -0.34 7.41
CA PHE A 604 4.12 0.54 8.52
C PHE A 604 4.90 0.24 9.81
N LEU A 605 5.37 -0.99 9.96
CA LEU A 605 6.10 -1.43 11.15
C LEU A 605 7.53 -0.88 11.15
N SER A 606 7.98 -0.41 12.31
CA SER A 606 9.37 -0.09 12.60
C SER A 606 10.01 -1.18 13.48
N PRO A 607 11.36 -1.30 13.53
CA PRO A 607 12.03 -2.07 14.57
C PRO A 607 11.52 -1.71 15.97
N GLY A 608 11.10 -2.72 16.72
CA GLY A 608 10.37 -2.54 17.99
C GLY A 608 8.85 -2.70 17.87
N ASP A 609 8.31 -2.82 16.66
CA ASP A 609 6.92 -3.20 16.40
C ASP A 609 6.82 -4.70 16.06
N ARG A 610 5.63 -5.28 16.20
CA ARG A 610 5.37 -6.69 15.88
C ARG A 610 4.06 -6.86 15.12
N LEU A 611 4.03 -7.89 14.27
CA LEU A 611 2.83 -8.36 13.58
C LEU A 611 2.36 -9.66 14.25
N TYR A 612 1.12 -9.66 14.74
CA TYR A 612 0.43 -10.80 15.35
C TYR A 612 -0.61 -11.32 14.35
N ASN A 613 -0.23 -12.33 13.58
CA ASN A 613 -1.00 -12.76 12.40
C ASN A 613 -0.94 -14.27 12.16
N VAL A 614 -1.80 -14.77 11.28
CA VAL A 614 -1.86 -16.20 10.91
C VAL A 614 -1.19 -16.40 9.55
N ASN A 615 -0.24 -17.34 9.46
CA ASN A 615 0.51 -17.66 8.24
C ASN A 615 0.42 -19.14 7.83
N ASP A 616 -0.41 -19.93 8.50
CA ASP A 616 -0.68 -21.33 8.14
C ASP A 616 -2.18 -21.51 7.89
N PHE A 617 -2.55 -22.59 7.19
CA PHE A 617 -3.96 -22.92 6.99
C PHE A 617 -4.65 -23.19 8.33
N GLY A 618 -5.96 -22.95 8.35
CA GLY A 618 -6.79 -23.18 9.51
C GLY A 618 -6.97 -24.66 9.91
N THR A 619 -7.85 -24.91 10.87
CA THR A 619 -8.19 -26.27 11.34
C THR A 619 -9.67 -26.40 11.64
N SER A 620 -10.22 -27.62 11.49
CA SER A 620 -11.63 -27.91 11.77
C SER A 620 -11.83 -28.21 13.25
N ALA A 621 -12.33 -27.21 13.98
CA ALA A 621 -12.69 -27.29 15.39
C ALA A 621 -13.65 -26.14 15.76
N PRO A 622 -14.30 -26.15 16.93
CA PRO A 622 -15.04 -24.99 17.44
C PRO A 622 -14.18 -23.72 17.44
N MET A 623 -14.78 -22.57 17.14
CA MET A 623 -14.08 -21.27 17.00
C MET A 623 -13.09 -20.97 18.13
N ALA A 624 -13.48 -21.22 19.38
CA ALA A 624 -12.63 -20.95 20.55
C ALA A 624 -11.38 -21.82 20.58
N ASP A 625 -11.48 -23.09 20.17
CA ASP A 625 -10.35 -24.02 20.11
C ASP A 625 -9.40 -23.62 18.97
N VAL A 626 -9.95 -23.19 17.82
CA VAL A 626 -9.14 -22.68 16.69
C VAL A 626 -8.42 -21.39 17.07
N ALA A 627 -9.10 -20.46 17.77
CA ALA A 627 -8.49 -19.23 18.26
C ALA A 627 -7.33 -19.52 19.22
N ALA A 628 -7.53 -20.40 20.21
CA ALA A 628 -6.48 -20.83 21.13
C ALA A 628 -5.33 -21.54 20.42
N HIS A 629 -5.61 -22.34 19.38
CA HIS A 629 -4.57 -22.99 18.57
C HIS A 629 -3.64 -21.97 17.89
N PHE A 630 -4.18 -20.84 17.43
CA PHE A 630 -3.42 -19.77 16.78
C PHE A 630 -2.88 -18.70 17.73
N GLY A 631 -3.14 -18.78 19.03
CA GLY A 631 -2.76 -17.76 20.00
C GLY A 631 -3.68 -16.53 20.04
N PHE A 632 -4.84 -16.56 19.37
CA PHE A 632 -5.76 -15.42 19.30
C PHE A 632 -6.71 -15.39 20.51
N THR A 633 -6.16 -15.40 21.71
CA THR A 633 -6.88 -15.12 22.97
C THR A 633 -6.42 -13.80 23.58
N SER A 634 -7.27 -13.18 24.41
CA SER A 634 -6.97 -11.87 25.00
C SER A 634 -5.72 -11.91 25.89
N THR A 635 -5.49 -13.05 26.56
CA THR A 635 -4.29 -13.26 27.39
C THR A 635 -3.03 -13.37 26.55
N GLU A 636 -3.03 -14.18 25.49
CA GLU A 636 -1.85 -14.33 24.62
C GLU A 636 -1.51 -13.04 23.87
N VAL A 637 -2.52 -12.26 23.50
CA VAL A 637 -2.32 -10.91 22.94
C VAL A 637 -1.75 -9.95 23.98
N ALA A 638 -2.25 -9.98 25.22
CA ALA A 638 -1.70 -9.17 26.31
C ALA A 638 -0.24 -9.53 26.60
N ASP A 639 0.08 -10.83 26.69
CA ASP A 639 1.46 -11.32 26.88
C ASP A 639 2.38 -10.85 25.73
N ALA A 640 1.92 -10.95 24.48
CA ALA A 640 2.69 -10.49 23.32
C ALA A 640 2.95 -8.97 23.33
N ALA A 641 1.99 -8.19 23.81
CA ALA A 641 2.11 -6.75 23.99
C ALA A 641 3.01 -6.38 25.18
N LEU A 642 2.92 -7.11 26.29
CA LEU A 642 3.80 -6.95 27.45
C LEU A 642 5.26 -7.25 27.07
N ASP A 643 5.50 -8.35 26.36
CA ASP A 643 6.84 -8.68 25.83
C ASP A 643 7.39 -7.56 24.96
N LEU A 644 6.51 -6.92 24.16
CA LEU A 644 6.88 -5.79 23.32
C LEU A 644 7.30 -4.59 24.17
N VAL A 645 6.51 -4.23 25.19
CA VAL A 645 6.81 -3.15 26.14
C VAL A 645 8.14 -3.42 26.87
N VAL A 646 8.35 -4.64 27.36
CA VAL A 646 9.60 -5.02 28.04
C VAL A 646 10.80 -4.91 27.11
N ASP A 647 10.69 -5.37 25.87
CA ASP A 647 11.74 -5.21 24.87
C ASP A 647 11.98 -3.74 24.52
N SER A 648 10.93 -2.92 24.47
CA SER A 648 11.03 -1.48 24.27
C SER A 648 11.73 -0.78 25.44
N TYR A 649 11.45 -1.14 26.69
CA TYR A 649 12.20 -0.63 27.85
C TYR A 649 13.68 -0.98 27.75
N ARG A 650 14.02 -2.22 27.34
CA ARG A 650 15.41 -2.62 27.11
C ARG A 650 16.05 -1.79 26.02
N LEU A 651 15.38 -1.58 24.88
CA LEU A 651 15.90 -0.79 23.77
C LEU A 651 16.04 0.70 24.13
N GLY A 652 15.12 1.25 24.93
CA GLY A 652 15.16 2.62 25.43
C GLY A 652 16.20 2.88 26.52
N HIS A 653 16.90 1.83 26.98
CA HIS A 653 18.03 1.93 27.89
C HIS A 653 19.33 1.70 27.12
N PRO A 654 20.14 2.75 26.89
CA PRO A 654 21.34 2.66 26.06
C PRO A 654 22.38 1.63 26.53
N THR A 655 22.27 1.13 27.77
CA THR A 655 23.06 0.02 28.31
C THR A 655 22.97 -1.26 27.46
N HIS A 656 21.84 -1.46 26.79
CA HIS A 656 21.63 -2.57 25.85
C HIS A 656 22.17 -2.29 24.44
N LEU A 657 22.50 -1.04 24.12
CA LEU A 657 22.99 -0.59 22.81
C LEU A 657 24.52 -0.40 22.77
N VAL A 658 25.24 -0.70 23.87
CA VAL A 658 26.70 -0.51 23.98
C VAL A 658 27.45 -1.07 22.77
N SER A 659 27.08 -2.27 22.30
CA SER A 659 27.77 -2.89 21.17
C SER A 659 27.51 -2.16 19.84
N ASP A 660 26.31 -1.63 19.63
CA ASP A 660 25.94 -0.90 18.42
C ASP A 660 26.57 0.49 18.41
N LEU A 661 26.55 1.19 19.56
CA LEU A 661 27.22 2.48 19.74
C LEU A 661 28.74 2.37 19.56
N LEU A 662 29.35 1.27 20.05
CA LEU A 662 30.77 1.00 19.83
C LEU A 662 31.09 0.90 18.34
N ARG A 663 30.28 0.19 17.54
CA ARG A 663 30.48 0.09 16.09
C ARG A 663 30.51 1.45 15.42
N ALA A 664 29.66 2.38 15.84
CA ALA A 664 29.66 3.74 15.31
C ALA A 664 30.96 4.50 15.61
N THR A 665 31.48 4.42 16.83
CA THR A 665 32.80 5.00 17.17
C THR A 665 33.97 4.27 16.52
N GLU A 666 33.89 2.94 16.34
CA GLU A 666 34.90 2.12 15.67
C GLU A 666 34.97 2.45 14.18
N ALA A 667 33.81 2.59 13.51
CA ALA A 667 33.72 2.99 12.11
C ALA A 667 34.28 4.40 11.88
N ALA A 668 33.93 5.35 12.76
CA ALA A 668 34.49 6.70 12.73
C ALA A 668 36.01 6.69 12.88
N ALA A 669 36.54 5.94 13.86
CA ALA A 669 37.97 5.83 14.08
C ALA A 669 38.71 5.21 12.88
N CYS A 670 38.16 4.14 12.30
CA CYS A 670 38.70 3.53 11.09
C CYS A 670 38.73 4.50 9.90
N ALA A 671 37.63 5.21 9.66
CA ALA A 671 37.53 6.17 8.56
C ALA A 671 38.54 7.32 8.67
N THR A 672 38.95 7.67 9.90
CA THR A 672 39.97 8.71 10.12
C THR A 672 41.41 8.22 9.91
N LEU A 673 41.69 6.92 9.89
CA LEU A 673 43.07 6.39 9.86
C LEU A 673 43.90 6.91 8.69
N GLU A 674 43.30 7.05 7.51
CA GLU A 674 43.98 7.55 6.31
C GLU A 674 44.27 9.07 6.35
N GLU A 675 43.63 9.79 7.26
CA GLU A 675 43.72 11.24 7.39
C GLU A 675 44.71 11.67 8.49
N ILE A 676 45.16 10.73 9.32
CA ILE A 676 46.07 11.00 10.45
C ILE A 676 47.41 11.57 9.94
N GLY A 677 47.81 12.71 10.48
CA GLY A 677 49.10 13.35 10.19
C GLY A 677 49.15 14.12 8.86
N LEU A 678 48.05 14.22 8.11
CA LEU A 678 48.00 14.94 6.84
C LEU A 678 47.83 16.47 7.00
N GLY A 679 47.65 16.96 8.22
CA GLY A 679 47.49 18.39 8.52
C GLY A 679 46.11 18.98 8.23
N ASP A 680 45.14 18.17 7.78
CA ASP A 680 43.77 18.61 7.48
C ASP A 680 42.77 18.06 8.49
N LYS A 681 42.53 18.83 9.55
CA LYS A 681 41.62 18.46 10.63
C LYS A 681 40.16 18.34 10.16
N ASN A 682 39.76 19.16 9.17
CA ASN A 682 38.37 19.21 8.71
C ASN A 682 38.04 17.98 7.86
N ARG A 683 39.02 17.50 7.07
CA ARG A 683 38.88 16.26 6.29
C ARG A 683 38.82 15.03 7.19
N ALA A 684 39.69 14.95 8.21
CA ALA A 684 39.67 13.89 9.21
C ALA A 684 38.32 13.80 9.94
N ASP A 685 37.79 14.96 10.35
CA ASP A 685 36.48 15.07 11.01
C ASP A 685 35.32 14.70 10.08
N ALA A 686 35.35 15.18 8.82
CA ALA A 686 34.35 14.82 7.82
C ALA A 686 34.25 13.31 7.57
N ALA A 687 35.38 12.61 7.54
CA ALA A 687 35.44 11.16 7.39
C ALA A 687 34.80 10.44 8.60
N ALA A 688 35.12 10.89 9.82
CA ALA A 688 34.54 10.37 11.04
C ALA A 688 33.00 10.57 11.09
N VAL A 689 32.54 11.78 10.75
CA VAL A 689 31.11 12.13 10.72
C VAL A 689 30.33 11.25 9.75
N ALA A 690 30.86 11.06 8.53
CA ALA A 690 30.19 10.26 7.51
C ALA A 690 30.03 8.80 7.94
N ALA A 691 31.11 8.19 8.45
CA ALA A 691 31.09 6.80 8.92
C ALA A 691 30.20 6.61 10.16
N MET A 692 30.29 7.53 11.13
CA MET A 692 29.44 7.49 12.33
C MET A 692 27.95 7.61 11.96
N ARG A 693 27.59 8.53 11.06
CA ARG A 693 26.20 8.72 10.61
C ARG A 693 25.63 7.45 9.99
N GLU A 694 26.42 6.75 9.16
CA GLU A 694 25.97 5.51 8.52
C GLU A 694 25.64 4.42 9.54
N GLU A 695 26.52 4.20 10.52
CA GLU A 695 26.31 3.19 11.57
C GLU A 695 25.17 3.59 12.53
N LEU A 696 25.10 4.86 12.94
CA LEU A 696 23.99 5.36 13.75
C LEU A 696 22.65 5.25 13.01
N GLY A 697 22.65 5.40 11.68
CA GLY A 697 21.49 5.16 10.82
C GLY A 697 20.93 3.73 10.88
N ARG A 698 21.71 2.76 11.37
CA ARG A 698 21.31 1.34 11.50
C ARG A 698 20.86 0.96 12.91
N LEU A 699 20.87 1.89 13.86
CA LEU A 699 20.44 1.59 15.22
C LEU A 699 19.00 1.04 15.25
N PRO A 700 18.68 0.07 16.13
CA PRO A 700 17.33 -0.48 16.30
C PRO A 700 16.41 0.45 17.11
N VAL A 701 16.74 1.73 17.20
CA VAL A 701 16.05 2.80 17.94
C VAL A 701 16.00 4.07 17.07
N SER A 702 15.17 5.03 17.45
CA SER A 702 15.12 6.40 16.91
C SER A 702 16.02 7.29 17.79
N ALA A 703 17.20 7.62 17.29
CA ALA A 703 18.22 8.32 18.06
C ALA A 703 18.30 9.80 17.65
N THR A 704 18.02 10.71 18.58
CA THR A 704 18.06 12.16 18.32
C THR A 704 19.38 12.74 18.80
N VAL A 705 20.10 13.44 17.93
CA VAL A 705 21.33 14.14 18.31
C VAL A 705 20.97 15.40 19.09
N ILE A 706 21.23 15.39 20.40
CA ILE A 706 20.97 16.53 21.31
C ILE A 706 22.17 17.47 21.38
N ALA A 707 23.39 16.93 21.21
CA ALA A 707 24.61 17.71 21.18
C ALA A 707 25.61 17.13 20.17
N GLY A 708 26.21 17.99 19.34
CA GLY A 708 27.24 17.64 18.37
C GLY A 708 28.17 18.83 18.08
N GLU A 709 29.43 18.58 17.74
CA GLU A 709 30.49 19.61 17.71
C GLU A 709 30.33 20.67 16.60
N GLY A 710 29.86 20.31 15.41
CA GLY A 710 30.02 21.19 14.25
C GLY A 710 29.24 22.51 14.19
N GLU A 711 28.34 22.80 15.15
CA GLU A 711 27.74 24.14 15.27
C GLU A 711 28.80 25.16 15.69
N LYS A 712 29.76 24.74 16.52
CA LYS A 712 30.88 25.56 17.02
C LYS A 712 31.92 25.81 15.94
N ASP A 713 32.25 24.79 15.16
CA ASP A 713 33.43 24.79 14.28
C ASP A 713 33.11 24.98 12.79
N HIS A 714 31.83 25.15 12.42
CA HIS A 714 31.35 25.23 11.04
C HIS A 714 31.81 24.03 10.17
N ALA A 715 32.02 22.87 10.81
CA ALA A 715 32.49 21.64 10.20
C ALA A 715 31.32 20.74 9.74
N PRO A 716 31.56 19.75 8.86
CA PRO A 716 30.56 18.71 8.57
C PRO A 716 30.14 18.02 9.88
N MET A 717 28.84 17.88 10.16
CA MET A 717 28.41 17.43 11.48
C MET A 717 27.17 16.57 11.43
N LEU A 718 26.96 15.81 12.50
CA LEU A 718 25.65 15.32 12.94
C LEU A 718 24.92 16.49 13.61
N TYR A 719 23.82 16.94 13.03
CA TYR A 719 23.16 18.18 13.44
C TYR A 719 22.34 18.00 14.70
N VAL A 720 22.29 19.02 15.56
CA VAL A 720 21.38 19.02 16.70
C VAL A 720 19.93 18.94 16.19
N GLY A 721 19.17 17.95 16.66
CA GLY A 721 17.83 17.60 16.20
C GLY A 721 17.80 16.61 15.03
N GLU A 722 18.94 16.20 14.48
CA GLU A 722 19.00 15.12 13.50
C GLU A 722 18.53 13.80 14.15
N ARG A 723 17.56 13.14 13.51
CA ARG A 723 17.07 11.81 13.91
C ARG A 723 17.73 10.75 13.06
N LEU A 724 18.33 9.76 13.73
CA LEU A 724 19.05 8.63 13.16
C LEU A 724 18.42 7.31 13.63
N GLY A 725 18.87 6.21 13.05
CA GLY A 725 18.38 4.87 13.37
C GLY A 725 17.06 4.54 12.66
N THR A 726 16.59 3.33 12.90
CA THR A 726 15.42 2.75 12.20
C THR A 726 14.28 2.43 13.13
N GLY A 727 14.51 2.31 14.44
CA GLY A 727 13.51 1.82 15.39
C GLY A 727 12.47 2.85 15.81
N SER A 728 11.43 2.37 16.49
CA SER A 728 10.36 3.23 17.03
C SER A 728 10.70 3.83 18.38
N ILE A 729 11.65 3.30 19.16
CA ILE A 729 11.95 3.77 20.53
C ILE A 729 12.92 4.94 20.52
N ASP A 730 12.58 6.05 21.17
CA ASP A 730 13.43 7.25 21.19
C ASP A 730 14.58 7.16 22.21
N ILE A 731 15.78 7.61 21.81
CA ILE A 731 16.93 7.87 22.69
C ILE A 731 17.61 9.19 22.33
N ASP A 732 18.38 9.74 23.27
CA ASP A 732 19.19 10.94 23.06
C ASP A 732 20.66 10.57 22.81
N LEU A 733 21.31 11.26 21.88
CA LEU A 733 22.74 11.15 21.60
C LEU A 733 23.47 12.48 21.83
N ALA A 734 24.64 12.42 22.46
CA ALA A 734 25.65 13.45 22.39
C ALA A 734 26.89 12.85 21.71
N VAL A 735 27.29 13.44 20.59
CA VAL A 735 28.29 12.85 19.70
C VAL A 735 29.46 13.80 19.50
N ASP A 736 30.66 13.24 19.50
CA ASP A 736 31.86 13.89 19.01
C ASP A 736 32.59 12.88 18.12
N PRO A 737 32.32 12.92 16.79
CA PRO A 737 32.85 11.95 15.84
C PRO A 737 34.37 11.89 15.85
N LEU A 738 35.06 13.00 16.10
CA LEU A 738 36.51 13.07 16.20
C LEU A 738 36.95 14.12 17.23
N GLU A 739 37.01 13.71 18.50
CA GLU A 739 37.57 14.55 19.55
C GLU A 739 39.09 14.67 19.38
N GLY A 740 39.62 15.89 19.52
CA GLY A 740 41.06 16.14 19.40
C GLY A 740 41.50 16.18 17.94
N THR A 741 40.72 16.83 17.08
CA THR A 741 40.98 16.96 15.64
C THR A 741 42.39 17.46 15.32
N ASN A 742 43.01 18.32 16.16
CA ASN A 742 44.41 18.74 15.95
C ASN A 742 45.40 17.61 16.23
N PHE A 743 45.13 16.72 17.19
CA PHE A 743 45.94 15.53 17.43
C PHE A 743 45.89 14.58 16.25
N ALA A 744 44.70 14.31 15.70
CA ALA A 744 44.54 13.54 14.48
C ALA A 744 45.29 14.16 13.30
N ALA A 745 45.06 15.46 13.02
CA ALA A 745 45.70 16.16 11.91
C ALA A 745 47.23 16.20 12.01
N THR A 746 47.79 16.23 13.22
CA THR A 746 49.25 16.26 13.45
C THR A 746 49.87 14.90 13.75
N GLY A 747 49.08 13.83 13.78
CA GLY A 747 49.55 12.47 14.10
C GLY A 747 50.04 12.30 15.55
N ARG A 748 49.56 13.14 16.47
CA ARG A 748 49.90 13.07 17.90
C ARG A 748 48.90 12.20 18.63
N GLU A 749 49.36 11.54 19.70
CA GLU A 749 48.46 10.81 20.61
C GLU A 749 47.51 11.78 21.32
N GLY A 750 46.23 11.42 21.34
CA GLY A 750 45.18 12.10 22.12
C GLY A 750 43.79 12.09 21.47
N ALA A 751 43.65 11.68 20.20
CA ALA A 751 42.38 11.72 19.48
C ALA A 751 41.54 10.45 19.70
N ILE A 752 40.23 10.64 19.85
CA ILE A 752 39.23 9.57 19.99
C ILE A 752 37.98 9.89 19.17
N SER A 753 37.17 8.87 18.90
CA SER A 753 35.77 9.05 18.53
C SER A 753 34.90 8.68 19.74
N VAL A 754 33.91 9.50 20.10
CA VAL A 754 33.13 9.29 21.34
C VAL A 754 31.65 9.61 21.17
N ILE A 755 30.83 8.78 21.80
CA ILE A 755 29.38 8.95 21.87
C ILE A 755 28.95 8.77 23.32
N ALA A 756 28.10 9.68 23.81
CA ALA A 756 27.23 9.42 24.94
C ALA A 756 25.80 9.20 24.45
N ALA A 757 25.12 8.22 25.03
CA ALA A 757 23.71 7.94 24.76
C ALA A 757 22.93 7.90 26.07
N ALA A 758 21.74 8.46 26.09
CA ALA A 758 20.83 8.47 27.24
C ALA A 758 19.41 8.08 26.81
N PRO A 759 18.55 7.63 27.75
CA PRO A 759 17.11 7.56 27.49
C PRO A 759 16.60 8.92 26.95
N ALA A 760 15.50 8.92 26.21
CA ALA A 760 14.93 10.15 25.64
C ALA A 760 14.71 11.24 26.70
N GLY A 761 15.12 12.48 26.38
CA GLY A 761 15.12 13.60 27.33
C GLY A 761 16.22 13.53 28.40
N GLY A 762 17.14 12.57 28.29
CA GLY A 762 18.22 12.34 29.22
C GLY A 762 19.40 13.30 29.06
N PHE A 763 19.48 14.05 27.97
CA PHE A 763 20.48 15.11 27.80
C PHE A 763 19.85 16.50 27.76
N LYS A 764 20.50 17.47 28.41
CA LYS A 764 20.09 18.87 28.34
C LYS A 764 20.59 19.49 27.04
N GLN A 765 19.66 19.90 26.19
CA GLN A 765 20.01 20.66 24.99
C GLN A 765 20.49 22.07 25.38
N LEU A 766 21.76 22.34 25.14
CA LEU A 766 22.41 23.62 25.38
C LEU A 766 22.95 24.20 24.06
N PRO A 767 23.13 25.53 23.93
CA PRO A 767 23.78 26.13 22.78
C PRO A 767 25.22 25.59 22.58
N GLY A 768 25.59 25.23 21.35
CA GLY A 768 26.88 24.66 20.99
C GLY A 768 28.05 25.65 21.01
N PHE A 769 28.37 26.23 22.17
CA PHE A 769 29.50 27.13 22.36
C PHE A 769 30.50 26.55 23.37
N TYR A 770 30.58 27.11 24.58
CA TYR A 770 31.59 26.72 25.56
C TYR A 770 31.02 26.62 26.98
N LEU A 771 31.43 25.58 27.70
CA LEU A 771 31.19 25.38 29.13
C LEU A 771 32.52 25.42 29.88
N GLU A 772 32.58 26.21 30.95
CA GLU A 772 33.57 25.99 32.00
C GLU A 772 33.14 24.76 32.78
N LYS A 773 34.04 23.79 32.99
CA LYS A 773 33.78 22.56 33.73
C LYS A 773 34.86 22.27 34.74
N LEU A 774 34.43 21.73 35.87
CA LEU A 774 35.22 21.37 37.04
C LEU A 774 34.87 19.92 37.40
N ILE A 775 35.82 19.00 37.32
CA ILE A 775 35.56 17.55 37.44
C ILE A 775 36.52 16.89 38.42
N VAL A 776 35.99 16.03 39.28
CA VAL A 776 36.74 15.16 40.20
C VAL A 776 36.16 13.75 40.24
N GLY A 777 37.01 12.75 40.51
CA GLY A 777 36.57 11.37 40.69
C GLY A 777 35.82 11.12 42.01
N GLU A 778 35.24 9.93 42.15
CA GLU A 778 34.37 9.51 43.28
C GLU A 778 34.94 9.86 44.66
N ARG A 779 36.23 9.60 44.90
CA ARG A 779 36.87 9.83 46.21
C ARG A 779 36.87 11.30 46.64
N ALA A 780 36.78 12.22 45.69
CA ALA A 780 36.74 13.66 45.92
C ALA A 780 35.34 14.26 45.68
N ALA A 781 34.34 13.46 45.35
CA ALA A 781 32.98 13.96 45.12
C ALA A 781 32.39 14.65 46.37
N GLY A 782 31.56 15.66 46.14
CA GLY A 782 30.88 16.49 47.12
C GLY A 782 31.69 17.69 47.65
N VAL A 783 32.88 17.96 47.12
CA VAL A 783 33.77 19.01 47.67
C VAL A 783 34.18 20.10 46.68
N ILE A 784 33.79 20.03 45.41
CA ILE A 784 34.03 21.12 44.45
C ILE A 784 32.84 22.11 44.40
N ASP A 785 33.13 23.35 43.99
CA ASP A 785 32.21 24.50 43.92
C ASP A 785 32.71 25.49 42.84
N ILE A 786 32.09 25.49 41.67
CA ILE A 786 32.52 26.26 40.49
C ILE A 786 32.40 27.78 40.68
N SER A 787 31.61 28.25 41.65
CA SER A 787 31.52 29.66 42.01
C SER A 787 32.80 30.19 42.67
N ARG A 788 33.63 29.30 43.21
CA ARG A 788 34.84 29.65 43.96
C ARG A 788 36.09 29.69 43.08
N PRO A 789 37.12 30.46 43.48
CA PRO A 789 38.41 30.44 42.80
C PRO A 789 38.97 29.03 42.66
N LEU A 790 39.57 28.72 41.50
CA LEU A 790 40.09 27.38 41.18
C LEU A 790 41.06 26.85 42.25
N LEU A 791 41.98 27.69 42.74
CA LEU A 791 42.92 27.32 43.79
C LEU A 791 42.23 26.89 45.10
N GLU A 792 41.07 27.47 45.42
CA GLU A 792 40.28 27.07 46.59
C GLU A 792 39.69 25.68 46.40
N ASN A 793 39.18 25.37 45.21
CA ASN A 793 38.73 24.03 44.86
C ASN A 793 39.87 23.00 44.97
N VAL A 794 41.07 23.32 44.46
CA VAL A 794 42.25 22.45 44.62
C VAL A 794 42.55 22.19 46.09
N LYS A 795 42.51 23.21 46.96
CA LYS A 795 42.71 23.04 48.42
C LYS A 795 41.63 22.15 49.07
N ARG A 796 40.37 22.26 48.62
CA ARG A 796 39.25 21.44 49.12
C ARG A 796 39.42 19.97 48.72
N VAL A 797 39.76 19.72 47.46
CA VAL A 797 40.02 18.38 46.92
C VAL A 797 41.24 17.74 47.58
N SER A 798 42.36 18.47 47.66
CA SER A 798 43.58 18.10 48.38
C SER A 798 43.27 17.64 49.81
N ARG A 799 42.51 18.44 50.57
CA ARG A 799 42.10 18.09 51.94
C ARG A 799 41.22 16.85 52.01
N ARG A 800 40.26 16.71 51.07
CA ARG A 800 39.33 15.56 51.01
C ARG A 800 40.07 14.25 50.75
N LEU A 801 41.09 14.30 49.89
CA LEU A 801 41.89 13.13 49.51
C LEU A 801 43.07 12.86 50.44
N GLY A 802 43.39 13.79 51.35
CA GLY A 802 44.56 13.68 52.23
C GLY A 802 45.90 13.91 51.50
N LEU A 803 45.86 14.66 50.39
CA LEU A 803 47.04 14.98 49.56
C LEU A 803 47.57 16.37 49.91
N GLY A 804 48.86 16.62 49.69
CA GLY A 804 49.39 17.96 49.62
C GLY A 804 48.90 18.72 48.38
N ILE A 805 48.93 20.06 48.44
CA ILE A 805 48.62 20.91 47.27
C ILE A 805 49.55 20.56 46.09
N GLY A 806 50.82 20.27 46.37
CA GLY A 806 51.81 19.82 45.38
C GLY A 806 51.61 18.39 44.83
N GLU A 807 50.64 17.65 45.36
CA GLU A 807 50.27 16.30 44.91
C GLU A 807 48.88 16.29 44.25
N THR A 808 48.20 17.44 44.18
CA THR A 808 46.84 17.58 43.64
C THR A 808 46.92 18.09 42.20
N THR A 809 47.32 17.22 41.28
CA THR A 809 47.52 17.59 39.87
C THR A 809 46.20 17.94 39.17
N VAL A 810 46.18 19.07 38.46
CA VAL A 810 45.03 19.53 37.68
C VAL A 810 45.32 19.41 36.18
N ILE A 811 44.43 18.76 35.42
CA ILE A 811 44.48 18.80 33.95
C ILE A 811 43.75 20.04 33.44
N ILE A 812 44.39 20.80 32.56
CA ILE A 812 43.84 22.04 31.97
C ILE A 812 44.19 22.09 30.47
N LEU A 813 43.25 22.57 29.66
CA LEU A 813 43.50 22.87 28.24
C LEU A 813 44.52 24.01 28.12
N ASP A 814 45.54 23.85 27.27
CA ASP A 814 46.49 24.91 26.92
C ASP A 814 45.88 25.83 25.85
N LYS A 815 45.07 26.78 26.30
CA LYS A 815 44.51 27.84 25.45
C LYS A 815 44.76 29.21 26.11
N PRO A 816 44.79 30.30 25.33
CA PRO A 816 45.03 31.64 25.87
C PRO A 816 44.10 32.03 27.04
N ARG A 817 42.85 31.56 27.01
CA ARG A 817 41.84 31.80 28.06
C ARG A 817 42.15 31.14 29.41
N HIS A 818 43.06 30.15 29.43
CA HIS A 818 43.43 29.41 30.64
C HIS A 818 44.76 29.86 31.25
N ALA A 819 45.54 30.68 30.52
CA ALA A 819 46.91 31.03 30.88
C ALA A 819 47.04 31.66 32.29
N GLU A 820 46.10 32.51 32.68
CA GLU A 820 46.09 33.14 34.00
C GLU A 820 45.87 32.12 35.13
N ALA A 821 44.89 31.23 34.97
CA ALA A 821 44.60 30.18 35.96
C ALA A 821 45.77 29.18 36.09
N ILE A 822 46.40 28.81 34.96
CA ILE A 822 47.58 27.94 34.95
C ILE A 822 48.74 28.60 35.71
N ALA A 823 48.99 29.89 35.47
CA ALA A 823 50.04 30.64 36.15
C ALA A 823 49.77 30.75 37.66
N ASP A 824 48.52 31.01 38.07
CA ASP A 824 48.12 31.09 39.47
C ASP A 824 48.32 29.76 40.22
N LEU A 825 47.89 28.64 39.62
CA LEU A 825 48.09 27.32 40.19
C LEU A 825 49.58 26.98 40.36
N ARG A 826 50.39 27.25 39.33
CA ARG A 826 51.85 27.04 39.37
C ARG A 826 52.53 27.90 40.42
N HIS A 827 52.12 29.16 40.56
CA HIS A 827 52.63 30.05 41.60
C HIS A 827 52.41 29.48 43.01
N HIS A 828 51.28 28.79 43.21
CA HIS A 828 50.92 28.15 44.47
C HIS A 828 51.43 26.70 44.61
N GLY A 829 52.29 26.24 43.70
CA GLY A 829 52.91 24.92 43.76
C GLY A 829 51.98 23.76 43.37
N VAL A 830 50.86 24.03 42.69
CA VAL A 830 49.97 23.00 42.16
C VAL A 830 50.52 22.49 40.82
N PRO A 831 50.72 21.17 40.64
CA PRO A 831 51.09 20.61 39.34
C PRO A 831 49.95 20.77 38.33
N VAL A 832 50.28 21.21 37.12
CA VAL A 832 49.31 21.35 36.02
C VAL A 832 49.76 20.48 34.85
N ILE A 833 48.89 19.60 34.38
CA ILE A 833 49.04 18.85 33.12
C ILE A 833 48.30 19.64 32.04
N GLU A 834 49.05 20.13 31.06
CA GLU A 834 48.53 20.87 29.93
C GLU A 834 48.18 19.92 28.77
N ILE A 835 46.97 20.03 28.23
CA ILE A 835 46.53 19.30 27.02
C ILE A 835 46.18 20.32 25.93
N SER A 836 46.70 20.14 24.71
CA SER A 836 46.51 21.14 23.66
C SER A 836 45.15 21.07 22.96
N ASP A 837 44.47 19.93 23.06
CA ASP A 837 43.19 19.65 22.41
C ASP A 837 42.44 18.50 23.12
N GLY A 838 41.12 18.42 22.96
CA GLY A 838 40.26 17.40 23.58
C GLY A 838 40.21 17.50 25.11
N ASP A 839 39.07 17.24 25.74
CA ASP A 839 38.95 17.23 27.20
C ASP A 839 37.99 16.18 27.78
N VAL A 840 37.29 15.39 26.96
CA VAL A 840 36.53 14.21 27.38
C VAL A 840 37.46 13.12 27.88
N MET A 841 38.47 12.69 27.10
CA MET A 841 39.41 11.66 27.60
C MET A 841 40.17 12.12 28.85
N ALA A 842 40.49 13.42 28.94
CA ALA A 842 41.09 13.98 30.14
C ALA A 842 40.14 13.90 31.36
N SER A 843 38.86 14.16 31.14
CA SER A 843 37.80 13.98 32.15
C SER A 843 37.71 12.52 32.59
N LEU A 844 37.73 11.58 31.63
CA LEU A 844 37.71 10.14 31.90
C LEU A 844 38.92 9.67 32.72
N ARG A 845 40.12 10.20 32.45
CA ARG A 845 41.31 9.88 33.25
C ARG A 845 41.12 10.25 34.72
N VAL A 846 40.59 11.43 35.00
CA VAL A 846 40.28 11.89 36.37
C VAL A 846 39.22 11.00 37.02
N LEU A 847 38.12 10.73 36.30
CA LEU A 847 37.00 9.94 36.82
C LEU A 847 37.38 8.49 37.13
N ARG A 848 38.33 7.92 36.40
CA ARG A 848 38.90 6.59 36.66
C ARG A 848 39.86 6.53 37.85
N GLY A 849 40.19 7.68 38.44
CA GLY A 849 41.12 7.78 39.55
C GLY A 849 42.59 7.60 39.15
N ASP A 850 43.00 8.13 37.97
CA ASP A 850 44.41 8.22 37.60
C ASP A 850 45.19 8.97 38.69
N PRO A 851 46.20 8.35 39.34
CA PRO A 851 46.93 8.98 40.42
C PRO A 851 47.71 10.23 39.99
N ASN A 852 47.95 10.41 38.69
CA ASN A 852 48.63 11.58 38.14
C ASN A 852 47.67 12.69 37.69
N ALA A 853 46.36 12.45 37.74
CA ALA A 853 45.33 13.38 37.30
C ALA A 853 44.18 13.40 38.30
N VAL A 854 44.31 14.29 39.30
CA VAL A 854 43.41 14.32 40.45
C VAL A 854 42.11 15.07 40.13
N MET A 855 42.21 16.07 39.27
CA MET A 855 41.13 17.01 38.97
C MET A 855 41.25 17.53 37.53
N LEU A 856 40.14 17.86 36.89
CA LEU A 856 40.11 18.58 35.62
C LEU A 856 39.42 19.92 35.81
N TRP A 857 39.98 20.97 35.22
CA TRP A 857 39.32 22.25 35.03
C TRP A 857 39.61 22.77 33.63
N GLY A 858 38.58 23.27 32.95
CA GLY A 858 38.77 23.83 31.62
C GLY A 858 37.51 24.48 31.09
N ILE A 859 37.69 25.17 29.96
CA ILE A 859 36.59 25.74 29.18
C ILE A 859 36.65 25.04 27.83
N GLY A 860 35.71 24.12 27.61
CA GLY A 860 35.61 23.24 26.44
C GLY A 860 34.25 23.36 25.77
N GLY A 861 34.04 22.62 24.68
CA GLY A 861 32.78 22.65 23.95
C GLY A 861 31.61 22.09 24.77
N THR A 862 30.40 22.53 24.43
CA THR A 862 29.17 22.06 25.09
C THR A 862 28.93 20.55 24.91
N PRO A 863 29.08 19.95 23.71
CA PRO A 863 28.94 18.50 23.52
C PRO A 863 29.86 17.68 24.42
N GLU A 864 31.14 18.04 24.48
CA GLU A 864 32.15 17.42 25.34
C GLU A 864 31.81 17.58 26.81
N GLY A 865 31.21 18.72 27.20
CA GLY A 865 30.65 18.93 28.52
C GLY A 865 29.52 17.96 28.88
N ILE A 866 28.57 17.73 27.97
CA ILE A 866 27.47 16.77 28.17
C ILE A 866 28.00 15.32 28.24
N ILE A 867 28.91 14.94 27.35
CA ILE A 867 29.57 13.62 27.36
C ILE A 867 30.35 13.41 28.66
N SER A 868 31.07 14.45 29.13
CA SER A 868 31.81 14.41 30.40
C SER A 868 30.88 14.30 31.60
N ALA A 869 29.72 14.97 31.58
CA ALA A 869 28.71 14.87 32.62
C ALA A 869 28.11 13.46 32.69
N ALA A 870 27.80 12.86 31.54
CA ALA A 870 27.32 11.48 31.42
C ALA A 870 28.33 10.49 32.03
N ALA A 871 29.61 10.61 31.66
CA ALA A 871 30.67 9.78 32.23
C ALA A 871 30.85 10.02 33.73
N THR A 872 30.71 11.27 34.19
CA THR A 872 30.85 11.64 35.60
C THR A 872 29.78 10.96 36.46
N LEU A 873 28.52 11.02 36.03
CA LEU A 873 27.41 10.35 36.71
C LEU A 873 27.62 8.83 36.72
N ALA A 874 27.96 8.25 35.57
CA ALA A 874 28.16 6.82 35.46
C ALA A 874 29.31 6.31 36.34
N LEU A 875 30.34 7.12 36.61
CA LEU A 875 31.48 6.76 37.46
C LEU A 875 31.42 7.36 38.88
N SER A 876 30.24 7.84 39.31
CA SER A 876 30.01 8.40 40.66
C SER A 876 30.97 9.55 41.03
N GLY A 877 31.47 10.30 40.05
CA GLY A 877 32.28 11.49 40.27
C GLY A 877 31.45 12.72 40.62
N GLN A 878 32.09 13.89 40.67
CA GLN A 878 31.40 15.17 40.72
C GLN A 878 31.88 16.06 39.58
N MET A 879 30.92 16.64 38.86
CA MET A 879 31.15 17.66 37.85
C MET A 879 30.24 18.85 38.13
N GLN A 880 30.82 20.04 38.03
CA GLN A 880 30.07 21.29 37.93
C GLN A 880 30.46 22.02 36.67
N ALA A 881 29.51 22.74 36.08
CA ALA A 881 29.71 23.52 34.87
C ALA A 881 28.95 24.84 34.91
N ARG A 882 29.39 25.80 34.11
CA ARG A 882 28.66 27.03 33.81
C ARG A 882 28.96 27.50 32.40
N PHE A 883 28.08 28.31 31.84
CA PHE A 883 28.30 28.91 30.53
C PHE A 883 29.55 29.81 30.53
N ALA A 884 30.38 29.66 29.51
CA ALA A 884 31.61 30.43 29.36
C ALA A 884 31.79 30.93 27.92
N PRO A 885 30.89 31.83 27.43
CA PRO A 885 31.00 32.36 26.07
C PRO A 885 32.34 33.05 25.84
N GLN A 886 32.95 32.83 24.68
CA GLN A 886 34.28 33.33 24.33
C GLN A 886 34.24 34.58 23.44
N SER A 887 33.05 34.98 22.99
CA SER A 887 32.82 36.18 22.18
C SER A 887 31.53 36.93 22.57
N PRO A 888 31.41 38.24 22.27
CA PRO A 888 30.17 39.00 22.50
C PRO A 888 28.96 38.42 21.76
N GLU A 889 29.16 37.88 20.56
CA GLU A 889 28.12 37.20 19.77
C GLU A 889 27.62 35.92 20.44
N GLU A 890 28.53 35.10 20.99
CA GLU A 890 28.17 33.92 21.78
C GLU A 890 27.41 34.32 23.04
N ALA A 891 27.90 35.31 23.79
CA ALA A 891 27.24 35.80 24.99
C ALA A 891 25.83 36.31 24.71
N LYS A 892 25.63 37.00 23.56
CA LYS A 892 24.30 37.44 23.11
C LYS A 892 23.39 36.25 22.80
N THR A 893 23.91 35.20 22.17
CA THR A 893 23.13 34.02 21.80
C THR A 893 22.73 33.20 23.03
N VAL A 894 23.66 32.98 23.96
CA VAL A 894 23.38 32.33 25.25
C VAL A 894 22.35 33.14 26.04
N LYS A 895 22.54 34.46 26.15
CA LYS A 895 21.62 35.36 26.87
C LYS A 895 20.20 35.41 26.30
N ALA A 896 20.04 35.19 24.99
CA ALA A 896 18.72 35.14 24.36
C ALA A 896 17.88 33.94 24.85
N ARG A 897 18.52 32.80 25.15
CA ARG A 897 17.87 31.58 25.66
C ARG A 897 17.92 31.50 27.20
N TYR A 898 18.98 32.05 27.81
CA TYR A 898 19.24 32.04 29.25
C TYR A 898 19.61 33.46 29.74
N PRO A 899 18.63 34.33 30.05
CA PRO A 899 18.89 35.72 30.42
C PRO A 899 19.83 35.91 31.62
N GLU A 900 19.87 34.92 32.52
CA GLU A 900 20.67 34.90 33.75
C GLU A 900 21.83 33.89 33.69
N TYR A 901 22.37 33.63 32.48
CA TYR A 901 23.41 32.60 32.28
C TYR A 901 24.67 32.77 33.15
N GLU A 902 24.98 33.99 33.59
CA GLU A 902 26.18 34.32 34.38
C GLU A 902 26.14 33.75 35.80
N SER A 903 24.95 33.51 36.35
CA SER A 903 24.73 32.90 37.66
C SER A 903 24.22 31.47 37.57
N LEU A 904 24.07 30.93 36.35
CA LEU A 904 23.54 29.59 36.14
C LEU A 904 24.67 28.56 36.24
N GLU A 905 24.56 27.72 37.25
CA GLU A 905 25.46 26.60 37.50
C GLU A 905 24.72 25.30 37.19
N PHE A 906 25.46 24.32 36.70
CA PHE A 906 24.98 22.99 36.38
C PHE A 906 25.80 21.97 37.15
N ASP A 907 25.16 21.10 37.91
CA ASP A 907 25.76 19.84 38.31
C ASP A 907 25.70 18.84 37.13
N ALA A 908 26.47 17.75 37.22
CA ALA A 908 26.44 16.69 36.20
C ALA A 908 25.02 16.20 35.88
N SER A 909 24.17 16.07 36.92
CA SER A 909 22.77 15.66 36.83
C SER A 909 21.85 16.66 36.14
N ASP A 910 22.27 17.92 36.01
CA ASP A 910 21.52 18.91 35.22
C ASP A 910 21.78 18.77 33.72
N LEU A 911 22.86 18.10 33.33
CA LEU A 911 23.32 17.99 31.94
C LEU A 911 23.07 16.62 31.31
N ALA A 912 23.13 15.56 32.12
CA ALA A 912 23.01 14.18 31.68
C ALA A 912 22.22 13.30 32.66
N HIS A 913 21.73 12.17 32.16
CA HIS A 913 21.01 11.17 32.93
C HIS A 913 21.96 10.15 33.57
N ALA A 914 21.63 9.63 34.77
CA ALA A 914 22.47 8.63 35.46
C ALA A 914 22.58 7.29 34.70
N GLY A 915 21.54 6.92 33.95
CA GLY A 915 21.52 5.75 33.06
C GLY A 915 22.18 5.98 31.69
N SER A 916 23.00 7.01 31.54
CA SER A 916 23.73 7.26 30.30
C SER A 916 24.84 6.24 30.08
N VAL A 917 25.08 5.90 28.82
CA VAL A 917 26.23 5.12 28.37
C VAL A 917 27.21 6.05 27.67
N VAL A 918 28.51 5.86 27.91
CA VAL A 918 29.56 6.53 27.13
C VAL A 918 30.43 5.47 26.48
N VAL A 919 30.61 5.54 25.17
CA VAL A 919 31.52 4.69 24.41
C VAL A 919 32.55 5.55 23.70
N ALA A 920 33.79 5.10 23.64
CA ALA A 920 34.83 5.80 22.91
C ALA A 920 35.80 4.81 22.26
N THR A 921 36.30 5.15 21.08
CA THR A 921 37.30 4.37 20.36
C THR A 921 38.52 5.20 20.05
N SER A 922 39.70 4.59 20.18
CA SER A 922 40.97 5.27 19.89
C SER A 922 41.13 5.60 18.42
N VAL A 923 41.57 6.84 18.12
CA VAL A 923 41.95 7.26 16.76
C VAL A 923 43.47 7.36 16.64
N THR A 924 44.14 8.04 17.58
CA THR A 924 45.61 8.17 17.59
C THR A 924 46.27 7.65 18.87
N GLY A 925 45.54 6.92 19.73
CA GLY A 925 45.98 6.57 21.08
C GLY A 925 45.57 7.64 22.08
N ALA A 926 44.90 7.27 23.17
CA ALA A 926 44.46 8.20 24.20
C ALA A 926 44.30 7.45 25.54
N ASN A 927 45.33 7.53 26.39
CA ASN A 927 45.45 6.76 27.64
C ASN A 927 44.11 6.67 28.41
N PRO A 928 43.54 5.47 28.63
CA PRO A 928 44.19 4.14 28.54
C PRO A 928 44.19 3.46 27.18
N LEU A 929 43.51 4.02 26.18
CA LEU A 929 43.34 3.37 24.88
C LEU A 929 44.64 3.44 24.08
N ALA A 930 45.13 2.28 23.65
CA ALA A 930 46.25 2.17 22.75
C ALA A 930 45.89 2.68 21.34
N PRO A 931 46.87 3.21 20.58
CA PRO A 931 46.64 3.60 19.20
C PRO A 931 46.27 2.41 18.32
N PRO A 932 45.44 2.62 17.27
CA PRO A 932 45.11 1.60 16.29
C PRO A 932 46.35 0.90 15.71
N ARG A 933 46.26 -0.42 15.51
CA ARG A 933 47.37 -1.23 15.00
C ARG A 933 46.92 -2.13 13.85
N ALA A 934 47.60 -2.06 12.71
CA ALA A 934 47.36 -2.97 11.60
C ALA A 934 47.75 -4.42 11.96
N VAL A 935 46.86 -5.38 11.66
CA VAL A 935 47.05 -6.82 11.86
C VAL A 935 46.57 -7.57 10.61
N GLY A 936 47.47 -7.73 9.63
CA GLY A 936 47.11 -8.28 8.32
C GLY A 936 46.24 -7.29 7.55
N ASP A 937 45.10 -7.78 7.04
CA ASP A 937 44.09 -6.96 6.36
C ASP A 937 43.05 -6.37 7.32
N LEU A 938 43.27 -6.47 8.64
CA LEU A 938 42.37 -5.98 9.69
C LEU A 938 43.06 -4.89 10.51
N THR A 939 42.26 -4.04 11.17
CA THR A 939 42.74 -3.08 12.16
C THR A 939 42.36 -3.54 13.57
N GLU A 940 43.35 -3.63 14.46
CA GLU A 940 43.13 -3.80 15.90
C GLU A 940 42.86 -2.43 16.53
N LEU A 941 41.65 -2.27 17.08
CA LEU A 941 41.21 -1.08 17.79
C LEU A 941 41.02 -1.36 19.28
N GLU A 942 41.35 -0.38 20.12
CA GLU A 942 40.92 -0.33 21.51
C GLU A 942 39.77 0.66 21.67
N SER A 943 38.70 0.17 22.30
CA SER A 943 37.52 0.96 22.63
C SER A 943 37.17 0.79 24.10
N LEU A 944 36.58 1.81 24.71
CA LEU A 944 36.03 1.73 26.05
C LEU A 944 34.52 1.92 26.02
N TRP A 945 33.89 1.43 27.07
CA TRP A 945 32.49 1.70 27.38
C TRP A 945 32.34 1.96 28.87
N ILE A 946 31.37 2.81 29.22
CA ILE A 946 31.07 3.25 30.58
C ILE A 946 29.56 3.18 30.75
N GLN A 947 29.11 2.52 31.82
CA GLN A 947 27.71 2.46 32.24
C GLN A 947 27.64 2.09 33.72
N GLU A 948 26.71 2.68 34.47
CA GLU A 948 26.34 2.31 35.85
C GLU A 948 27.47 1.74 36.73
N GLY A 949 28.44 2.58 37.09
CA GLY A 949 29.56 2.23 37.98
C GLY A 949 30.59 1.28 37.36
N ARG A 950 30.48 0.96 36.08
CA ARG A 950 31.37 0.05 35.36
C ARG A 950 32.04 0.75 34.21
N LEU A 951 33.29 0.35 33.98
CA LEU A 951 34.06 0.71 32.80
C LEU A 951 34.76 -0.54 32.29
N GLY A 952 34.65 -0.77 30.98
CA GLY A 952 35.37 -1.82 30.28
C GLY A 952 36.22 -1.24 29.17
N ILE A 953 37.32 -1.93 28.85
CA ILE A 953 38.10 -1.70 27.63
C ILE A 953 38.03 -3.00 26.83
N ILE A 954 37.74 -2.88 25.54
CA ILE A 954 37.67 -3.99 24.61
C ILE A 954 38.71 -3.80 23.51
N ARG A 955 39.21 -4.92 23.00
CA ARG A 955 40.03 -4.98 21.79
C ARG A 955 39.27 -5.74 20.74
N ARG A 956 39.13 -5.17 19.54
CA ARG A 956 38.49 -5.82 18.41
C ARG A 956 39.36 -5.70 17.17
N LEU A 957 39.31 -6.75 16.35
CA LEU A 957 39.79 -6.71 14.99
C LEU A 957 38.60 -6.32 14.10
N VAL A 958 38.72 -5.19 13.42
CA VAL A 958 37.71 -4.70 12.48
C VAL A 958 38.25 -4.77 11.05
N PRO A 959 37.38 -5.07 10.05
CA PRO A 959 37.76 -5.09 8.64
C PRO A 959 38.31 -3.77 8.12
#